data_AF-A0AAP0DDY0-F1
#
_entry.id   AF-A0AAP0DDY0-F1
#
_cell.length_a   1.000
_cell.length_b   1.000
_cell.length_c   1.000
_cell.angle_alpha   90.00
_cell.angle_beta   90.00
_cell.angle_gamma   90.00
#
_symmetry.space_group_name_H-M   'P 1'
#
loop_
_entity.id
_entity.type
_entity.pdbx_description
1 polymer ?
#
loop_
_entity_poly.entity_id
_entity_poly.type
_entity_poly.pdbx_seq_one_letter_code
_entity_poly.pdbx_strand_id
1 'polypeptide(L)'
;MDEAKVWEKYSNSCPEANPGDLYSPVTFVTPGSSSGRKMVDVSPNVHADGSNKQLQRNGSKVGHIHTAAPFESVTEVVSKFSVIADWKAHRAQTNERRKFIEQELEKAQEEILVFKLKSEMAEQEQEQALKDLENTKRLILELKLNLERAQTEERQAKQDSELTQLLLQEVEQGIPDESSVAAKTQLEVAKARHQAAASELITATNELEETRKDYEIIISERDSATEKAEEAVSTAKELEGEVENLTLQLITTKESIEYIHAWHLEAVEQRIQEANQQDEEMLTVDHELKQTEEELEKVKQQIALAEDQKSKLETASGLLQNLKGELAVYLQGRMPGEEDSEKFTRKDIQSGVGIAKKNLDELNHNIERTTEEITSLKAVAKTLTEKLECEKQVLTNIRKQKELEAEAIVNLESELKRTRLELDNSRRNEKEALEKLVELPNRLQKVTKETENAKLFAEGAGLVFRKAKEAADEAKNALSSLSGQLAMTEKEIEAARAQEKLALGAISALHESESARCMKTVDPKDGITITLEEYYELSKRAHEAEEAGSKRVAEATTEMDEAKESETQSLNKLTELNSEIVAQKEALNVALQKAEMAKESKSEMDKESKSDKEEEVEKQNGETQKDLKHDLTTADEGKSVKKKRSLFMPKFSFMFMGKKKPNLHKNS
;
A
#
# COMPACT_ATOMS: atom_id res chain seq x y z
N MET A 1 -77.20 0.38 30.57
CA MET A 1 -77.14 1.46 31.59
C MET A 1 -75.69 1.61 32.01
N ASP A 2 -75.30 2.84 32.36
CA ASP A 2 -74.08 3.18 33.11
C ASP A 2 -72.73 2.61 32.64
N GLU A 3 -72.29 3.10 31.47
CA GLU A 3 -70.85 3.21 31.14
C GLU A 3 -70.51 4.53 30.43
N ALA A 4 -71.49 5.16 29.75
CA ALA A 4 -71.34 6.43 29.01
C ALA A 4 -71.26 7.73 29.86
N LYS A 5 -70.94 7.66 31.17
CA LYS A 5 -71.00 8.83 32.09
C LYS A 5 -69.66 9.28 32.68
N VAL A 6 -68.53 8.74 32.20
CA VAL A 6 -67.21 9.02 32.76
C VAL A 6 -66.45 10.12 31.99
N TRP A 7 -66.71 10.30 30.70
CA TRP A 7 -65.97 11.24 29.84
C TRP A 7 -66.43 12.71 29.94
N GLU A 8 -67.65 12.97 30.42
CA GLU A 8 -68.26 14.30 30.46
C GLU A 8 -67.77 15.20 31.63
N LYS A 9 -66.58 14.94 32.19
CA LYS A 9 -66.11 15.61 33.42
C LYS A 9 -64.66 16.11 33.45
N TYR A 10 -63.93 16.03 32.33
CA TYR A 10 -62.55 16.52 32.23
C TYR A 10 -62.31 17.57 31.13
N SER A 11 -63.37 18.09 30.48
CA SER A 11 -63.23 19.04 29.37
C SER A 11 -63.25 20.54 29.77
N ASN A 12 -63.52 20.89 31.04
CA ASN A 12 -63.75 22.28 31.45
C ASN A 12 -62.82 22.72 32.59
N SER A 13 -61.57 23.09 32.25
CA SER A 13 -60.67 23.90 33.12
C SER A 13 -59.50 24.50 32.34
N CYS A 14 -59.78 25.54 31.54
CA CYS A 14 -58.81 26.59 31.19
C CYS A 14 -59.59 27.90 30.95
N PRO A 15 -59.20 29.04 31.55
CA PRO A 15 -59.88 30.31 31.35
C PRO A 15 -59.49 30.98 30.02
N GLU A 16 -60.39 31.80 29.48
CA GLU A 16 -60.15 32.62 28.29
C GLU A 16 -59.06 33.68 28.55
N ALA A 17 -58.19 33.90 27.57
CA ALA A 17 -57.23 35.00 27.55
C ALA A 17 -57.21 35.63 26.15
N ASN A 18 -57.44 36.94 26.06
CA ASN A 18 -57.49 37.67 24.80
C ASN A 18 -56.10 37.75 24.12
N PRO A 19 -55.98 37.44 22.81
CA PRO A 19 -54.82 37.80 22.03
C PRO A 19 -54.94 39.26 21.56
N GLY A 20 -54.58 40.20 22.44
CA GLY A 20 -54.55 41.64 22.15
C GLY A 20 -53.22 42.27 22.58
N ASP A 21 -52.62 43.05 21.68
CA ASP A 21 -51.43 43.90 21.86
C ASP A 21 -50.17 43.28 22.47
N LEU A 22 -49.20 42.96 21.60
CA LEU A 22 -47.83 43.50 21.69
C LEU A 22 -47.00 43.19 20.43
N TYR A 23 -47.13 44.04 19.41
CA TYR A 23 -46.22 44.07 18.25
C TYR A 23 -45.18 45.19 18.42
N SER A 24 -43.89 44.85 18.33
CA SER A 24 -42.82 45.77 17.95
C SER A 24 -41.66 44.97 17.36
N PRO A 25 -41.11 45.35 16.19
CA PRO A 25 -40.22 44.48 15.44
C PRO A 25 -38.75 44.61 15.88
N VAL A 26 -38.06 43.49 15.98
CA VAL A 26 -36.58 43.45 15.94
C VAL A 26 -36.17 42.80 14.63
N THR A 27 -35.61 43.60 13.72
CA THR A 27 -35.07 43.14 12.44
C THR A 27 -33.75 42.41 12.66
N PHE A 28 -33.72 41.08 12.49
CA PHE A 28 -32.45 40.35 12.43
C PHE A 28 -31.98 40.25 10.98
N VAL A 29 -30.85 40.89 10.68
CA VAL A 29 -30.23 40.87 9.34
C VAL A 29 -29.42 39.59 9.19
N THR A 30 -29.63 38.85 8.10
CA THR A 30 -28.86 37.66 7.74
C THR A 30 -27.54 38.03 7.04
N PRO A 31 -26.37 37.57 7.55
CA PRO A 31 -25.16 37.43 6.76
C PRO A 31 -25.22 36.09 5.99
N GLY A 32 -24.87 36.09 4.71
CA GLY A 32 -25.00 34.92 3.84
C GLY A 32 -23.96 33.82 4.09
N SER A 33 -24.34 32.56 3.85
CA SER A 33 -23.40 31.43 3.82
C SER A 33 -22.65 31.40 2.48
N SER A 34 -21.34 31.67 2.51
CA SER A 34 -20.48 31.67 1.31
C SER A 34 -19.09 31.10 1.58
N SER A 35 -19.01 29.83 1.99
CA SER A 35 -17.72 29.13 2.24
C SER A 35 -17.07 28.61 0.95
N GLY A 36 -16.67 29.52 0.06
CA GLY A 36 -15.78 29.24 -1.06
C GLY A 36 -14.33 29.57 -0.70
N ARG A 37 -13.65 28.74 0.11
CA ARG A 37 -12.25 29.01 0.52
C ARG A 37 -11.27 28.75 -0.63
N LYS A 38 -10.81 29.83 -1.28
CA LYS A 38 -9.48 29.86 -1.90
C LYS A 38 -8.42 29.87 -0.79
N MET A 39 -7.32 29.17 -0.99
CA MET A 39 -6.10 29.40 -0.21
C MET A 39 -5.53 30.78 -0.56
N VAL A 40 -5.17 31.56 0.45
CA VAL A 40 -4.27 32.72 0.33
C VAL A 40 -3.25 32.61 1.44
N ASP A 41 -1.98 32.70 1.06
CA ASP A 41 -0.82 32.55 1.94
C ASP A 41 -0.54 33.87 2.68
N VAL A 42 -0.33 33.82 4.00
CA VAL A 42 -0.06 35.00 4.84
C VAL A 42 0.91 34.65 5.97
N SER A 43 2.17 35.09 5.82
CA SER A 43 3.14 35.10 6.91
C SER A 43 2.73 36.09 8.02
N PRO A 44 2.97 35.78 9.31
CA PRO A 44 2.62 36.67 10.40
C PRO A 44 3.53 37.90 10.45
N ASN A 45 2.94 39.09 10.61
CA ASN A 45 3.67 40.30 10.99
C ASN A 45 3.17 40.79 12.36
N VAL A 46 4.10 41.04 13.27
CA VAL A 46 3.81 41.48 14.64
C VAL A 46 3.87 43.00 14.70
N HIS A 47 2.78 43.66 15.10
CA HIS A 47 2.85 45.07 15.49
C HIS A 47 3.51 45.20 16.86
N ALA A 48 4.61 45.93 16.91
CA ALA A 48 5.33 46.25 18.13
C ALA A 48 5.11 47.73 18.52
N ASP A 49 4.90 47.95 19.82
CA ASP A 49 5.00 49.25 20.49
C ASP A 49 5.54 48.99 21.90
N GLY A 50 6.63 49.59 22.37
CA GLY A 50 7.53 50.54 21.71
C GLY A 50 8.83 50.77 22.50
N SER A 51 9.40 51.97 22.41
CA SER A 51 10.55 52.46 23.22
C SER A 51 11.97 51.96 22.88
N ASN A 52 12.43 52.32 21.67
CA ASN A 52 13.62 53.16 21.45
C ASN A 52 14.87 52.97 22.36
N LYS A 53 15.98 52.48 21.77
CA LYS A 53 17.27 53.18 21.91
C LYS A 53 18.20 53.01 20.69
N GLN A 54 18.65 54.15 20.18
CA GLN A 54 19.44 54.33 18.97
C GLN A 54 20.95 54.12 19.22
N LEU A 55 21.62 53.36 18.35
CA LEU A 55 23.04 53.57 18.02
C LEU A 55 23.42 52.88 16.69
N GLN A 56 24.23 53.56 15.89
CA GLN A 56 24.74 53.06 14.60
C GLN A 56 26.02 52.25 14.80
N ARG A 57 26.32 51.29 13.90
CA ARG A 57 27.30 51.52 12.79
C ARG A 57 27.70 50.22 12.07
N ASN A 58 27.86 50.37 10.76
CA ASN A 58 28.32 49.45 9.71
C ASN A 58 29.47 48.49 10.10
N GLY A 59 29.52 47.30 9.46
CA GLY A 59 30.73 46.46 9.43
C GLY A 59 30.59 45.19 8.59
N SER A 60 31.17 45.17 7.39
CA SER A 60 31.21 43.98 6.52
C SER A 60 32.12 42.89 7.09
N LYS A 61 31.59 41.68 7.31
CA LYS A 61 32.41 40.53 7.74
C LYS A 61 33.14 39.88 6.56
N VAL A 62 34.31 40.44 6.22
CA VAL A 62 35.41 39.66 5.63
C VAL A 62 35.81 38.58 6.64
N GLY A 63 36.23 37.40 6.16
CA GLY A 63 36.59 36.27 7.02
C GLY A 63 37.66 36.62 8.04
N HIS A 64 37.33 36.50 9.33
CA HIS A 64 38.22 36.86 10.43
C HIS A 64 38.71 35.58 11.12
N ILE A 65 39.89 35.10 10.74
CA ILE A 65 40.56 34.00 11.42
C ILE A 65 41.04 34.54 12.78
N HIS A 66 40.61 33.92 13.87
CA HIS A 66 41.01 34.32 15.23
C HIS A 66 42.45 33.90 15.56
N THR A 67 43.44 34.62 15.03
CA THR A 67 44.82 34.62 15.56
C THR A 67 44.88 35.45 16.85
N ALA A 68 44.25 34.94 17.91
CA ALA A 68 44.44 35.48 19.26
C ALA A 68 45.87 35.18 19.76
N ALA A 69 46.37 36.02 20.66
CA ALA A 69 47.68 35.78 21.29
C ALA A 69 47.67 34.49 22.15
N PRO A 70 48.82 33.83 22.35
CA PRO A 70 48.93 32.69 23.26
C PRO A 70 48.43 33.06 24.66
N PHE A 71 47.71 32.15 25.31
CA PHE A 71 47.14 32.40 26.64
C PHE A 71 48.24 32.56 27.69
N GLU A 72 48.34 33.74 28.32
CA GLU A 72 49.42 34.05 29.27
C GLU A 72 49.28 33.33 30.63
N SER A 73 48.13 32.69 30.89
CA SER A 73 47.96 31.80 32.05
C SER A 73 46.90 30.72 31.80
N VAL A 74 47.14 29.52 32.34
CA VAL A 74 46.13 28.46 32.47
C VAL A 74 44.90 28.97 33.24
N THR A 75 45.08 29.88 34.21
CA THR A 75 43.95 30.47 34.95
C THR A 75 43.06 31.37 34.08
N GLU A 76 43.60 31.98 33.02
CA GLU A 76 42.82 32.81 32.10
C GLU A 76 42.02 31.94 31.12
N VAL A 77 42.60 30.82 30.66
CA VAL A 77 41.87 29.76 29.92
C VAL A 77 40.75 29.21 30.79
N VAL A 78 41.06 28.83 32.04
CA VAL A 78 40.07 28.36 33.01
C VAL A 78 39.00 29.42 33.27
N SER A 79 39.31 30.72 33.31
CA SER A 79 38.30 31.78 33.48
C SER A 79 37.45 32.06 32.22
N LYS A 80 37.93 31.73 31.01
CA LYS A 80 37.18 31.92 29.75
C LYS A 80 36.34 30.70 29.38
N PHE A 81 36.77 29.50 29.74
CA PHE A 81 36.04 28.25 29.51
C PHE A 81 35.20 27.81 30.73
N SER A 82 35.66 28.04 31.96
CA SER A 82 34.80 27.98 33.14
C SER A 82 34.03 29.29 33.23
N VAL A 83 32.96 29.38 32.45
CA VAL A 83 31.93 30.40 32.63
C VAL A 83 31.38 30.22 34.05
N ILE A 84 31.82 31.06 34.99
CA ILE A 84 31.24 31.18 36.34
C ILE A 84 29.91 31.95 36.25
N ALA A 85 29.03 31.47 35.38
CA ALA A 85 27.62 31.51 35.69
C ALA A 85 27.43 30.62 36.92
N ASP A 86 26.75 31.12 37.94
CA ASP A 86 26.36 30.29 39.07
C ASP A 86 25.49 29.15 38.53
N TRP A 87 26.06 27.95 38.37
CA TRP A 87 25.32 26.80 37.84
C TRP A 87 24.13 26.46 38.73
N LYS A 88 24.21 26.82 40.02
CA LYS A 88 23.09 26.80 40.98
C LYS A 88 21.99 27.80 40.61
N ALA A 89 22.33 29.04 40.24
CA ALA A 89 21.36 30.05 39.80
C ALA A 89 20.76 29.71 38.43
N HIS A 90 21.58 29.24 37.48
CA HIS A 90 21.08 28.75 36.18
C HIS A 90 20.16 27.54 36.36
N ARG A 91 20.50 26.60 37.25
CA ARG A 91 19.65 25.44 37.60
C ARG A 91 18.37 25.86 38.34
N ALA A 92 18.43 26.87 39.21
CA ALA A 92 17.25 27.45 39.86
C ALA A 92 16.32 28.08 38.81
N GLN A 93 16.82 28.98 37.95
CA GLN A 93 16.04 29.59 36.88
C GLN A 93 15.48 28.56 35.89
N THR A 94 16.24 27.50 35.59
CA THR A 94 15.76 26.37 34.76
C THR A 94 14.63 25.60 35.45
N ASN A 95 14.73 25.37 36.76
CA ASN A 95 13.69 24.71 37.55
C ASN A 95 12.44 25.58 37.71
N GLU A 96 12.59 26.90 37.86
CA GLU A 96 11.46 27.85 37.90
C GLU A 96 10.75 27.93 36.55
N ARG A 97 11.50 27.99 35.44
CA ARG A 97 10.94 27.88 34.09
C ARG A 97 10.20 26.56 33.87
N ARG A 98 10.74 25.43 34.37
CA ARG A 98 10.07 24.14 34.32
C ARG A 98 8.74 24.17 35.09
N LYS A 99 8.73 24.63 36.34
CA LYS A 99 7.50 24.79 37.14
C LYS A 99 6.46 25.67 36.47
N PHE A 100 6.88 26.77 35.84
CA PHE A 100 5.97 27.64 35.09
C PHE A 100 5.39 26.93 33.86
N ILE A 101 6.23 26.25 33.06
CA ILE A 101 5.78 25.46 31.90
C ILE A 101 4.85 24.31 32.33
N GLU A 102 5.13 23.67 33.46
CA GLU A 102 4.35 22.59 34.06
C GLU A 102 2.98 23.09 34.54
N GLN A 103 2.92 24.27 35.17
CA GLN A 103 1.67 24.92 35.57
C GLN A 103 0.84 25.44 34.37
N GLU A 104 1.47 26.00 33.34
CA GLU A 104 0.76 26.42 32.11
C GLU A 104 0.28 25.19 31.31
N LEU A 105 1.01 24.07 31.35
CA LEU A 105 0.58 22.79 30.78
C LEU A 105 -0.61 22.19 31.53
N GLU A 106 -0.61 22.27 32.87
CA GLU A 106 -1.73 21.84 33.72
C GLU A 106 -3.01 22.64 33.39
N LYS A 107 -2.92 23.98 33.34
CA LYS A 107 -4.03 24.84 32.87
C LYS A 107 -4.49 24.51 31.45
N ALA A 108 -3.56 24.30 30.52
CA ALA A 108 -3.91 23.94 29.15
C ALA A 108 -4.64 22.59 29.07
N GLN A 109 -4.30 21.63 29.95
CA GLN A 109 -5.04 20.37 30.07
C GLN A 109 -6.44 20.58 30.66
N GLU A 110 -6.60 21.41 31.70
CA GLU A 110 -7.92 21.80 32.23
C GLU A 110 -8.79 22.48 31.16
N GLU A 111 -8.24 23.46 30.44
CA GLU A 111 -8.94 24.14 29.34
C GLU A 111 -9.34 23.18 28.22
N ILE A 112 -8.44 22.26 27.82
CA ILE A 112 -8.75 21.21 26.82
C ILE A 112 -9.90 20.31 27.29
N LEU A 113 -9.98 19.96 28.58
CA LEU A 113 -11.09 19.18 29.13
C LEU A 113 -12.41 19.99 29.11
N VAL A 114 -12.37 21.27 29.47
CA VAL A 114 -13.52 22.17 29.41
C VAL A 114 -14.01 22.39 27.97
N PHE A 115 -13.10 22.51 27.00
CA PHE A 115 -13.47 22.62 25.58
C PHE A 115 -14.00 21.30 25.01
N LYS A 116 -13.46 20.14 25.40
CA LYS A 116 -14.02 18.83 25.03
C LYS A 116 -15.45 18.67 25.53
N LEU A 117 -15.70 18.94 26.81
CA LEU A 117 -17.06 18.85 27.39
C LEU A 117 -18.05 19.80 26.71
N LYS A 118 -17.61 21.00 26.32
CA LYS A 118 -18.44 21.94 25.54
C LYS A 118 -18.70 21.48 24.11
N SER A 119 -17.73 20.81 23.47
CA SER A 119 -17.92 20.18 22.14
C SER A 119 -18.95 19.06 22.24
N GLU A 120 -18.78 18.15 23.20
CA GLU A 120 -19.69 17.03 23.46
C GLU A 120 -21.13 17.50 23.75
N MET A 121 -21.31 18.55 24.57
CA MET A 121 -22.64 19.15 24.79
C MET A 121 -23.23 19.78 23.51
N ALA A 122 -22.43 20.49 22.71
CA ALA A 122 -22.91 21.09 21.47
C ALA A 122 -23.23 20.04 20.39
N GLU A 123 -22.49 18.93 20.37
CA GLU A 123 -22.73 17.77 19.51
C GLU A 123 -24.03 17.04 19.91
N GLN A 124 -24.30 16.88 21.21
CA GLN A 124 -25.58 16.35 21.73
C GLN A 124 -26.77 17.28 21.42
N GLU A 125 -26.61 18.61 21.57
CA GLU A 125 -27.62 19.59 21.17
C GLU A 125 -27.88 19.55 19.66
N GLN A 126 -26.83 19.38 18.84
CA GLN A 126 -26.94 19.22 17.39
C GLN A 126 -27.65 17.92 16.99
N GLU A 127 -27.34 16.79 17.64
CA GLU A 127 -28.01 15.51 17.39
C GLU A 127 -29.51 15.60 17.70
N GLN A 128 -29.87 16.16 18.86
CA GLN A 128 -31.26 16.34 19.25
C GLN A 128 -32.00 17.30 18.30
N ALA A 129 -31.36 18.39 17.86
CA ALA A 129 -31.95 19.30 16.87
C ALA A 129 -32.15 18.64 15.49
N LEU A 130 -31.25 17.75 15.06
CA LEU A 130 -31.39 16.97 13.82
C LEU A 130 -32.55 15.96 13.92
N LYS A 131 -32.66 15.27 15.06
CA LYS A 131 -33.75 14.34 15.37
C LYS A 131 -35.12 15.01 15.38
N ASP A 132 -35.22 16.22 15.95
CA ASP A 132 -36.47 16.99 15.93
C ASP A 132 -36.77 17.59 14.54
N LEU A 133 -35.75 17.91 13.75
CA LEU A 133 -35.90 18.23 12.33
C LEU A 133 -36.41 17.03 11.50
N GLU A 134 -36.01 15.81 11.82
CA GLU A 134 -36.56 14.59 11.19
C GLU A 134 -37.99 14.28 11.64
N ASN A 135 -38.29 14.45 12.92
CA ASN A 135 -39.66 14.30 13.45
C ASN A 135 -40.62 15.32 12.82
N THR A 136 -40.21 16.58 12.68
CA THR A 136 -41.02 17.62 12.02
C THR A 136 -41.15 17.40 10.52
N LYS A 137 -40.09 16.94 9.81
CA LYS A 137 -40.21 16.49 8.40
C LYS A 137 -41.24 15.37 8.24
N ARG A 138 -41.23 14.36 9.13
CA ARG A 138 -42.18 13.24 9.11
C ARG A 138 -43.62 13.74 9.30
N LEU A 139 -43.84 14.61 10.28
CA LEU A 139 -45.15 15.23 10.54
C LEU A 139 -45.64 16.09 9.36
N ILE A 140 -44.75 16.83 8.69
CA ILE A 140 -45.10 17.62 7.50
C ILE A 140 -45.54 16.72 6.33
N LEU A 141 -44.90 15.56 6.15
CA LEU A 141 -45.32 14.59 5.12
C LEU A 141 -46.67 13.95 5.46
N GLU A 142 -46.89 13.57 6.72
CA GLU A 142 -48.16 13.04 7.20
C GLU A 142 -49.31 14.06 7.05
N LEU A 143 -49.10 15.32 7.43
CA LEU A 143 -50.08 16.39 7.27
C LEU A 143 -50.38 16.71 5.81
N LYS A 144 -49.40 16.62 4.90
CA LYS A 144 -49.64 16.74 3.45
C LYS A 144 -50.52 15.61 2.91
N LEU A 145 -50.20 14.36 3.24
CA LEU A 145 -50.97 13.20 2.80
C LEU A 145 -52.41 13.21 3.38
N ASN A 146 -52.58 13.67 4.61
CA ASN A 146 -53.91 13.90 5.20
C ASN A 146 -54.67 15.06 4.55
N LEU A 147 -53.99 16.14 4.12
CA LEU A 147 -54.60 17.23 3.35
C LEU A 147 -55.03 16.79 1.95
N GLU A 148 -54.20 16.02 1.25
CA GLU A 148 -54.52 15.46 -0.06
C GLU A 148 -55.73 14.52 0.01
N ARG A 149 -55.79 13.67 1.06
CA ARG A 149 -56.98 12.82 1.35
C ARG A 149 -58.22 13.67 1.65
N ALA A 150 -58.12 14.68 2.50
CA ALA A 150 -59.25 15.58 2.79
C ALA A 150 -59.76 16.29 1.53
N GLN A 151 -58.87 16.64 0.59
CA GLN A 151 -59.26 17.21 -0.71
C GLN A 151 -59.90 16.20 -1.67
N THR A 152 -59.54 14.90 -1.64
CA THR A 152 -60.26 13.89 -2.42
C THR A 152 -61.64 13.60 -1.81
N GLU A 153 -61.72 13.51 -0.49
CA GLU A 153 -62.97 13.35 0.26
C GLU A 153 -63.93 14.54 0.04
N GLU A 154 -63.44 15.78 0.08
CA GLU A 154 -64.25 16.98 -0.20
C GLU A 154 -64.80 16.98 -1.64
N ARG A 155 -63.97 16.60 -2.63
CA ARG A 155 -64.39 16.49 -4.03
C ARG A 155 -65.45 15.40 -4.23
N GLN A 156 -65.31 14.26 -3.54
CA GLN A 156 -66.33 13.21 -3.56
C GLN A 156 -67.63 13.67 -2.88
N ALA A 157 -67.55 14.31 -1.71
CA ALA A 157 -68.72 14.82 -0.98
C ALA A 157 -69.51 15.86 -1.79
N LYS A 158 -68.83 16.70 -2.61
CA LYS A 158 -69.50 17.62 -3.55
C LYS A 158 -70.29 16.87 -4.62
N GLN A 159 -69.68 15.88 -5.29
CA GLN A 159 -70.39 15.04 -6.28
C GLN A 159 -71.60 14.33 -5.66
N ASP A 160 -71.43 13.75 -4.46
CA ASP A 160 -72.49 13.00 -3.79
C ASP A 160 -73.60 13.95 -3.27
N SER A 161 -73.28 15.22 -2.95
CA SER A 161 -74.24 16.28 -2.66
C SER A 161 -75.01 16.74 -3.91
N GLU A 162 -74.35 16.91 -5.06
CA GLU A 162 -74.98 17.25 -6.34
C GLU A 162 -75.96 16.15 -6.77
N LEU A 163 -75.54 14.87 -6.66
CA LEU A 163 -76.41 13.71 -6.89
C LEU A 163 -77.61 13.67 -5.93
N THR A 164 -77.43 14.07 -4.67
CA THR A 164 -78.51 14.14 -3.68
C THR A 164 -79.48 15.29 -3.96
N GLN A 165 -78.99 16.42 -4.47
CA GLN A 165 -79.83 17.55 -4.89
C GLN A 165 -80.68 17.18 -6.11
N LEU A 166 -80.14 16.42 -7.06
CA LEU A 166 -80.90 15.88 -8.21
C LEU A 166 -81.96 14.86 -7.77
N LEU A 167 -81.63 13.95 -6.83
CA LEU A 167 -82.63 13.05 -6.23
C LEU A 167 -83.80 13.82 -5.59
N LEU A 168 -83.49 14.86 -4.79
CA LEU A 168 -84.52 15.69 -4.16
C LEU A 168 -85.45 16.34 -5.20
N GLN A 169 -84.88 16.80 -6.32
CA GLN A 169 -85.63 17.39 -7.43
C GLN A 169 -86.48 16.37 -8.23
N GLU A 170 -86.04 15.11 -8.39
CA GLU A 170 -86.87 14.04 -8.97
C GLU A 170 -88.02 13.64 -8.03
N VAL A 171 -87.76 13.57 -6.71
CA VAL A 171 -88.77 13.26 -5.68
C VAL A 171 -89.81 14.37 -5.53
N GLU A 172 -89.41 15.65 -5.59
CA GLU A 172 -90.33 16.80 -5.60
C GLU A 172 -91.25 16.82 -6.83
N GLN A 173 -90.81 16.20 -7.95
CA GLN A 173 -91.63 15.99 -9.15
C GLN A 173 -92.51 14.73 -9.09
N GLY A 174 -92.43 13.93 -8.02
CA GLY A 174 -93.29 12.76 -7.79
C GLY A 174 -93.01 11.56 -8.70
N ILE A 175 -91.79 11.43 -9.22
CA ILE A 175 -91.36 10.32 -10.08
C ILE A 175 -91.14 9.06 -9.20
N PRO A 176 -91.73 7.89 -9.50
CA PRO A 176 -91.54 6.68 -8.70
C PRO A 176 -90.16 6.04 -8.92
N ASP A 177 -89.54 5.54 -7.83
CA ASP A 177 -88.14 5.09 -7.77
C ASP A 177 -87.70 4.13 -8.88
N GLU A 178 -88.54 3.15 -9.25
CA GLU A 178 -88.23 2.19 -10.32
C GLU A 178 -88.05 2.86 -11.70
N SER A 179 -88.64 4.05 -11.90
CA SER A 179 -88.49 4.86 -13.10
C SER A 179 -87.41 5.94 -13.01
N SER A 180 -86.97 6.33 -11.80
CA SER A 180 -85.94 7.36 -11.56
C SER A 180 -84.69 7.14 -12.42
N VAL A 181 -84.14 8.25 -12.92
CA VAL A 181 -82.86 8.26 -13.66
C VAL A 181 -81.71 8.35 -12.65
N ALA A 182 -81.82 9.25 -11.66
CA ALA A 182 -80.85 9.40 -10.58
C ALA A 182 -80.58 8.09 -9.80
N ALA A 183 -81.59 7.28 -9.51
CA ALA A 183 -81.38 5.98 -8.84
C ALA A 183 -80.55 4.99 -9.70
N LYS A 184 -80.68 5.05 -11.02
CA LYS A 184 -79.94 4.19 -11.96
C LYS A 184 -78.51 4.69 -12.16
N THR A 185 -78.31 6.00 -12.31
CA THR A 185 -76.97 6.58 -12.43
C THR A 185 -76.16 6.42 -11.14
N GLN A 186 -76.76 6.51 -9.95
CA GLN A 186 -76.08 6.19 -8.70
C GLN A 186 -75.61 4.72 -8.62
N LEU A 187 -76.43 3.76 -9.06
CA LEU A 187 -76.02 2.35 -9.12
C LEU A 187 -74.88 2.12 -10.13
N GLU A 188 -74.87 2.86 -11.24
CA GLU A 188 -73.79 2.81 -12.25
C GLU A 188 -72.50 3.45 -11.74
N VAL A 189 -72.57 4.63 -11.12
CA VAL A 189 -71.45 5.31 -10.45
C VAL A 189 -70.87 4.45 -9.33
N ALA A 190 -71.70 3.79 -8.51
CA ALA A 190 -71.24 2.88 -7.46
C ALA A 190 -70.49 1.66 -8.03
N LYS A 191 -70.98 1.08 -9.13
CA LYS A 191 -70.28 0.00 -9.85
C LYS A 191 -68.96 0.47 -10.44
N ALA A 192 -68.92 1.65 -11.07
CA ALA A 192 -67.70 2.23 -11.63
C ALA A 192 -66.65 2.53 -10.55
N ARG A 193 -67.06 3.14 -9.42
CA ARG A 193 -66.20 3.38 -8.25
C ARG A 193 -65.63 2.06 -7.68
N HIS A 194 -66.46 1.02 -7.53
CA HIS A 194 -66.00 -0.31 -7.10
C HIS A 194 -65.03 -0.95 -8.11
N GLN A 195 -65.30 -0.84 -9.41
CA GLN A 195 -64.42 -1.39 -10.45
C GLN A 195 -63.06 -0.68 -10.48
N ALA A 196 -63.03 0.64 -10.35
CA ALA A 196 -61.80 1.42 -10.26
C ALA A 196 -60.95 1.02 -9.04
N ALA A 197 -61.56 1.00 -7.84
CA ALA A 197 -60.89 0.57 -6.62
C ALA A 197 -60.39 -0.88 -6.68
N ALA A 198 -61.10 -1.77 -7.37
CA ALA A 198 -60.64 -3.14 -7.60
C ALA A 198 -59.41 -3.20 -8.53
N SER A 199 -59.34 -2.38 -9.58
CA SER A 199 -58.14 -2.27 -10.43
C SER A 199 -56.95 -1.63 -9.71
N GLU A 200 -57.18 -0.58 -8.91
CA GLU A 200 -56.14 0.08 -8.10
C GLU A 200 -55.57 -0.85 -7.03
N LEU A 201 -56.42 -1.68 -6.40
CA LEU A 201 -55.96 -2.71 -5.48
C LEU A 201 -55.07 -3.73 -6.18
N ILE A 202 -55.41 -4.16 -7.40
CA ILE A 202 -54.63 -5.11 -8.19
C ILE A 202 -53.26 -4.52 -8.55
N THR A 203 -53.18 -3.27 -9.04
CA THR A 203 -51.89 -2.63 -9.35
C THR A 203 -51.03 -2.47 -8.10
N ALA A 204 -51.61 -1.97 -7.00
CA ALA A 204 -50.89 -1.85 -5.73
C ALA A 204 -50.39 -3.20 -5.18
N THR A 205 -51.14 -4.31 -5.36
CA THR A 205 -50.63 -5.64 -4.98
C THR A 205 -49.49 -6.13 -5.87
N ASN A 206 -49.48 -5.79 -7.16
CA ASN A 206 -48.39 -6.16 -8.08
C ASN A 206 -47.11 -5.38 -7.77
N GLU A 207 -47.21 -4.07 -7.56
CA GLU A 207 -46.10 -3.18 -7.17
C GLU A 207 -45.49 -3.62 -5.82
N LEU A 208 -46.33 -4.06 -4.89
CA LEU A 208 -45.91 -4.61 -3.59
C LEU A 208 -45.25 -6.01 -3.71
N GLU A 209 -45.57 -6.79 -4.75
CA GLU A 209 -44.88 -8.06 -5.05
C GLU A 209 -43.55 -7.83 -5.79
N GLU A 210 -43.48 -6.82 -6.65
CA GLU A 210 -42.26 -6.41 -7.36
C GLU A 210 -41.21 -5.86 -6.39
N THR A 211 -41.56 -4.85 -5.58
CA THR A 211 -40.67 -4.27 -4.56
C THR A 211 -40.20 -5.28 -3.50
N ARG A 212 -40.96 -6.37 -3.26
CA ARG A 212 -40.52 -7.50 -2.42
C ARG A 212 -39.41 -8.33 -3.07
N LYS A 213 -39.48 -8.56 -4.38
CA LYS A 213 -38.45 -9.28 -5.14
C LYS A 213 -37.16 -8.46 -5.21
N ASP A 214 -37.27 -7.15 -5.43
CA ASP A 214 -36.13 -6.24 -5.37
C ASP A 214 -35.45 -6.27 -3.99
N TYR A 215 -36.23 -6.29 -2.91
CA TYR A 215 -35.70 -6.39 -1.55
C TYR A 215 -35.02 -7.75 -1.26
N GLU A 216 -35.56 -8.85 -1.79
CA GLU A 216 -34.93 -10.19 -1.72
C GLU A 216 -33.61 -10.24 -2.49
N ILE A 217 -33.55 -9.63 -3.69
CA ILE A 217 -32.32 -9.47 -4.48
C ILE A 217 -31.29 -8.66 -3.68
N ILE A 218 -31.65 -7.48 -3.17
CA ILE A 218 -30.75 -6.60 -2.40
C ILE A 218 -30.23 -7.30 -1.12
N ILE A 219 -31.03 -8.13 -0.45
CA ILE A 219 -30.55 -8.96 0.67
C ILE A 219 -29.50 -9.97 0.19
N SER A 220 -29.77 -10.72 -0.89
CA SER A 220 -28.82 -11.72 -1.40
C SER A 220 -27.52 -11.11 -1.91
N GLU A 221 -27.56 -9.91 -2.49
CA GLU A 221 -26.38 -9.13 -2.86
C GLU A 221 -25.60 -8.64 -1.64
N ARG A 222 -26.29 -8.12 -0.61
CA ARG A 222 -25.69 -7.72 0.68
C ARG A 222 -24.96 -8.90 1.33
N ASP A 223 -25.59 -10.07 1.37
CA ASP A 223 -25.04 -11.24 2.04
C ASP A 223 -23.83 -11.78 1.27
N SER A 224 -23.94 -11.84 -0.07
CA SER A 224 -22.82 -12.16 -0.98
C SER A 224 -21.66 -11.15 -0.93
N ALA A 225 -21.90 -9.91 -0.51
CA ALA A 225 -20.87 -8.89 -0.29
C ALA A 225 -20.27 -8.97 1.11
N THR A 226 -21.05 -9.39 2.10
CA THR A 226 -20.62 -9.59 3.50
C THR A 226 -19.70 -10.79 3.61
N GLU A 227 -20.06 -11.93 3.01
CA GLU A 227 -19.23 -13.14 2.93
C GLU A 227 -17.83 -12.84 2.36
N LYS A 228 -17.76 -12.14 1.22
CA LYS A 228 -16.50 -11.71 0.59
C LYS A 228 -15.69 -10.72 1.43
N ALA A 229 -16.36 -9.90 2.23
CA ALA A 229 -15.67 -9.01 3.18
C ALA A 229 -15.09 -9.80 4.36
N GLU A 230 -15.77 -10.84 4.83
CA GLU A 230 -15.26 -11.74 5.88
C GLU A 230 -14.10 -12.62 5.37
N GLU A 231 -14.14 -13.10 4.13
CA GLU A 231 -13.00 -13.75 3.45
C GLU A 231 -11.79 -12.79 3.34
N ALA A 232 -12.00 -11.56 2.91
CA ALA A 232 -10.95 -10.54 2.79
C ALA A 232 -10.36 -10.16 4.15
N VAL A 233 -11.17 -10.08 5.21
CA VAL A 233 -10.71 -9.85 6.59
C VAL A 233 -9.97 -11.06 7.15
N SER A 234 -10.36 -12.29 6.78
CA SER A 234 -9.69 -13.51 7.24
C SER A 234 -8.32 -13.67 6.62
N THR A 235 -8.22 -13.52 5.29
CA THR A 235 -6.93 -13.52 4.56
C THR A 235 -6.02 -12.36 4.99
N ALA A 236 -6.56 -11.18 5.33
CA ALA A 236 -5.78 -10.09 5.90
C ALA A 236 -5.15 -10.44 7.26
N LYS A 237 -5.86 -11.17 8.13
CA LYS A 237 -5.33 -11.64 9.44
C LYS A 237 -4.26 -12.71 9.29
N GLU A 238 -4.38 -13.58 8.28
CA GLU A 238 -3.35 -14.58 7.97
C GLU A 238 -2.04 -13.89 7.53
N LEU A 239 -2.14 -12.87 6.67
CA LEU A 239 -1.02 -12.04 6.26
C LEU A 239 -0.44 -11.20 7.42
N GLU A 240 -1.28 -10.69 8.33
CA GLU A 240 -0.85 -9.99 9.55
C GLU A 240 0.02 -10.91 10.42
N GLY A 241 -0.42 -12.17 10.66
CA GLY A 241 0.36 -13.17 11.38
C GLY A 241 1.66 -13.59 10.68
N GLU A 242 1.70 -13.62 9.34
CA GLU A 242 2.95 -13.84 8.60
C GLU A 242 3.93 -12.66 8.78
N VAL A 243 3.43 -11.42 8.74
CA VAL A 243 4.24 -10.21 8.97
C VAL A 243 4.77 -10.15 10.42
N GLU A 244 3.98 -10.54 11.42
CA GLU A 244 4.47 -10.67 12.80
C GLU A 244 5.58 -11.71 12.92
N ASN A 245 5.40 -12.90 12.32
CA ASN A 245 6.41 -13.97 12.31
C ASN A 245 7.71 -13.52 11.62
N LEU A 246 7.62 -12.88 10.44
CA LEU A 246 8.78 -12.32 9.74
C LEU A 246 9.47 -11.21 10.57
N THR A 247 8.70 -10.42 11.33
CA THR A 247 9.25 -9.40 12.24
C THR A 247 10.02 -10.03 13.40
N LEU A 248 9.51 -11.12 14.00
CA LEU A 248 10.22 -11.88 15.04
C LEU A 248 11.51 -12.53 14.49
N GLN A 249 11.48 -13.04 13.26
CA GLN A 249 12.68 -13.57 12.58
C GLN A 249 13.71 -12.46 12.30
N LEU A 250 13.26 -11.25 11.91
CA LEU A 250 14.15 -10.10 11.70
C LEU A 250 14.78 -9.62 13.02
N ILE A 251 14.03 -9.61 14.13
CA ILE A 251 14.55 -9.26 15.46
C ILE A 251 15.58 -10.28 15.93
N THR A 252 15.25 -11.58 15.93
CA THR A 252 16.15 -12.64 16.41
C THR A 252 17.42 -12.79 15.55
N THR A 253 17.33 -12.63 14.23
CA THR A 253 18.52 -12.59 13.36
C THR A 253 19.38 -11.36 13.64
N LYS A 254 18.77 -10.17 13.82
CA LYS A 254 19.49 -8.96 14.22
C LYS A 254 20.22 -9.14 15.56
N GLU A 255 19.55 -9.67 16.58
CA GLU A 255 20.14 -9.95 17.90
C GLU A 255 21.34 -10.92 17.79
N SER A 256 21.24 -11.95 16.93
CA SER A 256 22.36 -12.87 16.67
C SER A 256 23.56 -12.18 16.00
N ILE A 257 23.33 -11.20 15.12
CA ILE A 257 24.37 -10.41 14.47
C ILE A 257 25.02 -9.45 15.47
N GLU A 258 24.23 -8.78 16.32
CA GLU A 258 24.74 -7.91 17.39
C GLU A 258 25.57 -8.70 18.42
N TYR A 259 25.17 -9.94 18.76
CA TYR A 259 25.96 -10.87 19.58
C TYR A 259 27.30 -11.26 18.93
N ILE A 260 27.29 -11.64 17.64
CA ILE A 260 28.53 -12.00 16.91
C ILE A 260 29.47 -10.79 16.80
N HIS A 261 28.95 -9.58 16.57
CA HIS A 261 29.75 -8.36 16.55
C HIS A 261 30.37 -8.04 17.92
N ALA A 262 29.63 -8.23 19.02
CA ALA A 262 30.15 -8.05 20.38
C ALA A 262 31.29 -9.03 20.68
N TRP A 263 31.10 -10.32 20.39
CA TRP A 263 32.13 -11.35 20.57
C TRP A 263 33.38 -11.09 19.71
N HIS A 264 33.19 -10.67 18.45
CA HIS A 264 34.32 -10.31 17.57
C HIS A 264 35.08 -9.09 18.10
N LEU A 265 34.39 -8.08 18.64
CA LEU A 265 35.04 -6.91 19.23
C LEU A 265 35.89 -7.29 20.46
N GLU A 266 35.35 -8.12 21.35
CA GLU A 266 36.06 -8.65 22.52
C GLU A 266 37.28 -9.49 22.12
N ALA A 267 37.14 -10.38 21.12
CA ALA A 267 38.26 -11.18 20.60
C ALA A 267 39.35 -10.34 19.90
N VAL A 268 38.99 -9.19 19.32
CA VAL A 268 39.98 -8.22 18.80
C VAL A 268 40.67 -7.46 19.93
N GLU A 269 39.93 -7.07 20.98
CA GLU A 269 40.52 -6.41 22.15
C GLU A 269 41.50 -7.34 22.89
N GLN A 270 41.15 -8.61 23.09
CA GLN A 270 42.04 -9.63 23.65
C GLN A 270 43.33 -9.78 22.83
N ARG A 271 43.25 -9.87 21.50
CA ARG A 271 44.43 -9.92 20.62
C ARG A 271 45.31 -8.68 20.69
N ILE A 272 44.72 -7.50 20.90
CA ILE A 272 45.47 -6.25 21.09
C ILE A 272 46.19 -6.28 22.45
N GLN A 273 45.54 -6.80 23.50
CA GLN A 273 46.18 -6.99 24.81
C GLN A 273 47.32 -8.00 24.75
N GLU A 274 47.15 -9.13 24.07
CA GLU A 274 48.21 -10.14 23.82
C GLU A 274 49.39 -9.55 23.03
N ALA A 275 49.13 -8.79 21.96
CA ALA A 275 50.17 -8.15 21.16
C ALA A 275 50.95 -7.10 21.98
N ASN A 276 50.26 -6.28 22.77
CA ASN A 276 50.91 -5.31 23.65
C ASN A 276 51.80 -5.99 24.71
N GLN A 277 51.36 -7.13 25.27
CA GLN A 277 52.18 -7.93 26.20
C GLN A 277 53.42 -8.50 25.51
N GLN A 278 53.30 -8.99 24.27
CA GLN A 278 54.44 -9.48 23.49
C GLN A 278 55.41 -8.35 23.11
N ASP A 279 54.93 -7.13 22.84
CA ASP A 279 55.78 -5.96 22.62
C ASP A 279 56.50 -5.52 23.91
N GLU A 280 55.83 -5.57 25.08
CA GLU A 280 56.47 -5.33 26.38
C GLU A 280 57.53 -6.40 26.72
N GLU A 281 57.22 -7.69 26.54
CA GLU A 281 58.17 -8.79 26.70
C GLU A 281 59.37 -8.62 25.76
N MET A 282 59.12 -8.34 24.47
CA MET A 282 60.18 -8.07 23.48
C MET A 282 61.07 -6.91 23.93
N LEU A 283 60.50 -5.79 24.41
CA LEU A 283 61.28 -4.67 24.93
C LEU A 283 62.15 -5.03 26.16
N THR A 284 61.70 -5.95 27.02
CA THR A 284 62.53 -6.44 28.14
C THR A 284 63.69 -7.32 27.65
N VAL A 285 63.42 -8.27 26.75
CA VAL A 285 64.47 -9.13 26.15
C VAL A 285 65.47 -8.29 25.36
N ASP A 286 65.01 -7.28 24.64
CA ASP A 286 65.85 -6.35 23.88
C ASP A 286 66.69 -5.45 24.80
N HIS A 287 66.33 -5.27 26.07
CA HIS A 287 67.15 -4.61 27.09
C HIS A 287 68.18 -5.56 27.72
N GLU A 288 67.78 -6.78 28.10
CA GLU A 288 68.69 -7.81 28.62
C GLU A 288 69.78 -8.16 27.59
N LEU A 289 69.41 -8.32 26.32
CA LEU A 289 70.35 -8.58 25.22
C LEU A 289 71.45 -7.50 25.17
N LYS A 290 71.07 -6.21 25.20
CA LYS A 290 72.03 -5.10 25.21
C LYS A 290 72.96 -5.11 26.43
N GLN A 291 72.45 -5.47 27.62
CA GLN A 291 73.31 -5.67 28.80
C GLN A 291 74.33 -6.79 28.55
N THR A 292 73.90 -7.94 28.01
CA THR A 292 74.82 -9.06 27.71
C THR A 292 75.83 -8.74 26.61
N GLU A 293 75.46 -7.92 25.61
CA GLU A 293 76.41 -7.43 24.59
C GLU A 293 77.47 -6.51 25.21
N GLU A 294 77.09 -5.60 26.11
CA GLU A 294 78.08 -4.78 26.82
C GLU A 294 79.00 -5.63 27.72
N GLU A 295 78.48 -6.65 28.40
CA GLU A 295 79.31 -7.57 29.19
C GLU A 295 80.24 -8.41 28.32
N LEU A 296 79.76 -8.93 27.19
CA LEU A 296 80.57 -9.64 26.21
C LEU A 296 81.70 -8.75 25.67
N GLU A 297 81.44 -7.46 25.40
CA GLU A 297 82.48 -6.53 24.95
C GLU A 297 83.51 -6.22 26.05
N LYS A 298 83.08 -6.08 27.32
CA LYS A 298 83.98 -5.98 28.48
C LYS A 298 84.87 -7.23 28.60
N VAL A 299 84.32 -8.43 28.34
CA VAL A 299 85.08 -9.70 28.34
C VAL A 299 86.06 -9.79 27.16
N LYS A 300 85.68 -9.38 25.93
CA LYS A 300 86.62 -9.31 24.79
C LYS A 300 87.84 -8.43 25.11
N GLN A 301 87.61 -7.28 25.74
CA GLN A 301 88.69 -6.38 26.16
C GLN A 301 89.61 -7.02 27.20
N GLN A 302 89.06 -7.78 28.16
CA GLN A 302 89.86 -8.56 29.12
C GLN A 302 90.66 -9.68 28.45
N ILE A 303 90.09 -10.38 27.45
CA ILE A 303 90.81 -11.40 26.67
C ILE A 303 91.99 -10.78 25.92
N ALA A 304 91.81 -9.66 25.24
CA ALA A 304 92.90 -8.97 24.53
C ALA A 304 94.04 -8.54 25.48
N LEU A 305 93.71 -8.08 26.69
CA LEU A 305 94.69 -7.78 27.73
C LEU A 305 95.40 -9.04 28.26
N ALA A 306 94.69 -10.17 28.37
CA ALA A 306 95.27 -11.45 28.76
C ALA A 306 96.18 -12.05 27.67
N GLU A 307 95.85 -11.86 26.38
CA GLU A 307 96.69 -12.27 25.25
C GLU A 307 97.98 -11.44 25.15
N ASP A 308 97.91 -10.13 25.38
CA ASP A 308 99.09 -9.26 25.54
C ASP A 308 99.99 -9.75 26.69
N GLN A 309 99.42 -10.01 27.88
CA GLN A 309 100.15 -10.57 29.02
C GLN A 309 100.75 -11.95 28.72
N LYS A 310 100.01 -12.82 28.01
CA LYS A 310 100.49 -14.13 27.57
C LYS A 310 101.66 -14.01 26.61
N SER A 311 101.63 -13.09 25.64
CA SER A 311 102.76 -12.87 24.72
C SER A 311 104.03 -12.38 25.45
N LYS A 312 103.86 -11.56 26.49
CA LYS A 312 104.93 -11.12 27.40
C LYS A 312 105.48 -12.27 28.25
N LEU A 313 104.63 -13.22 28.66
CA LEU A 313 105.05 -14.44 29.35
C LEU A 313 105.79 -15.41 28.41
N GLU A 314 105.30 -15.62 27.19
CA GLU A 314 105.92 -16.50 26.20
C GLU A 314 107.30 -15.98 25.75
N THR A 315 107.44 -14.66 25.53
CA THR A 315 108.75 -14.04 25.23
C THR A 315 109.72 -14.14 26.41
N ALA A 316 109.27 -13.92 27.65
CA ALA A 316 110.09 -14.14 28.84
C ALA A 316 110.49 -15.62 29.03
N SER A 317 109.59 -16.55 28.74
CA SER A 317 109.84 -18.00 28.78
C SER A 317 110.83 -18.45 27.69
N GLY A 318 110.75 -17.86 26.49
CA GLY A 318 111.74 -18.08 25.42
C GLY A 318 113.14 -17.62 25.81
N LEU A 319 113.26 -16.44 26.42
CA LEU A 319 114.53 -15.95 26.97
C LEU A 319 115.08 -16.90 28.07
N LEU A 320 114.21 -17.41 28.96
CA LEU A 320 114.59 -18.39 29.98
C LEU A 320 115.09 -19.72 29.35
N GLN A 321 114.44 -20.21 28.30
CA GLN A 321 114.88 -21.42 27.60
C GLN A 321 116.21 -21.23 26.88
N ASN A 322 116.45 -20.06 26.28
CA ASN A 322 117.74 -19.75 25.65
C ASN A 322 118.89 -19.75 26.68
N LEU A 323 118.70 -19.06 27.82
CA LEU A 323 119.66 -19.08 28.94
C LEU A 323 119.89 -20.49 29.48
N LYS A 324 118.85 -21.33 29.55
CA LYS A 324 118.97 -22.74 29.94
C LYS A 324 119.71 -23.59 28.88
N GLY A 325 119.54 -23.27 27.60
CA GLY A 325 120.27 -23.88 26.48
C GLY A 325 121.77 -23.58 26.54
N GLU A 326 122.14 -22.32 26.77
CA GLU A 326 123.53 -21.90 27.03
C GLU A 326 124.13 -22.66 28.23
N LEU A 327 123.35 -22.82 29.31
CA LEU A 327 123.76 -23.60 30.49
C LEU A 327 123.93 -25.11 30.20
N ALA A 328 123.11 -25.67 29.31
CA ALA A 328 123.19 -27.09 28.93
C ALA A 328 124.41 -27.38 28.02
N VAL A 329 124.74 -26.46 27.10
CA VAL A 329 125.95 -26.54 26.27
C VAL A 329 127.23 -26.55 27.12
N TYR A 330 127.21 -25.95 28.32
CA TYR A 330 128.31 -25.99 29.28
C TYR A 330 128.48 -27.36 29.99
N LEU A 331 127.44 -28.21 30.03
CA LEU A 331 127.39 -29.42 30.88
C LEU A 331 127.50 -30.76 30.13
N GLN A 332 127.31 -30.78 28.81
CA GLN A 332 127.20 -32.02 28.00
C GLN A 332 128.57 -32.67 27.71
N GLY A 333 129.26 -33.24 28.73
CA GLY A 333 130.68 -33.60 28.59
C GLY A 333 131.33 -34.72 29.43
N ARG A 334 130.61 -35.76 29.94
CA ARG A 334 131.24 -37.08 30.34
C ARG A 334 130.21 -38.22 30.55
N MET A 335 130.69 -39.48 30.60
CA MET A 335 129.98 -40.80 30.66
C MET A 335 130.84 -41.82 31.49
N PRO A 336 130.57 -43.16 31.65
CA PRO A 336 129.38 -44.06 31.57
C PRO A 336 129.26 -45.09 32.77
N GLY A 337 128.46 -46.18 32.63
CA GLY A 337 128.59 -47.53 33.28
C GLY A 337 127.25 -48.31 33.50
N GLU A 338 127.12 -49.58 33.97
CA GLU A 338 127.91 -50.87 34.00
C GLU A 338 127.24 -51.88 35.02
N GLU A 339 127.21 -53.24 34.99
CA GLU A 339 127.17 -54.30 33.92
C GLU A 339 126.81 -55.75 34.49
N ASP A 340 126.29 -56.68 33.65
CA ASP A 340 126.52 -58.18 33.57
C ASP A 340 125.74 -59.38 34.27
N SER A 341 125.64 -60.51 33.51
CA SER A 341 125.80 -61.98 33.84
C SER A 341 124.70 -63.04 34.23
N GLU A 342 125.07 -64.35 34.19
CA GLU A 342 124.20 -65.57 33.97
C GLU A 342 124.26 -66.79 34.98
N LYS A 343 123.43 -67.84 34.71
CA LYS A 343 123.64 -69.33 34.82
C LYS A 343 122.98 -70.20 35.95
N PHE A 344 123.20 -71.53 35.90
CA PHE A 344 122.16 -72.60 36.06
C PHE A 344 122.62 -73.90 36.81
N THR A 345 121.75 -74.55 37.63
CA THR A 345 121.57 -76.05 37.70
C THR A 345 120.51 -76.60 38.72
N ARG A 346 119.68 -77.55 38.25
CA ARG A 346 119.21 -78.84 38.86
C ARG A 346 118.67 -78.92 40.33
N LYS A 347 117.36 -79.15 40.53
CA LYS A 347 116.79 -79.64 41.82
C LYS A 347 115.42 -80.34 41.71
N ASP A 348 115.35 -81.41 40.92
CA ASP A 348 114.12 -81.82 40.20
C ASP A 348 113.10 -82.73 40.91
N ILE A 349 112.81 -82.41 42.17
CA ILE A 349 111.53 -82.73 42.82
C ILE A 349 110.98 -81.46 43.51
N GLN A 350 111.86 -80.64 44.07
CA GLN A 350 111.49 -79.33 44.60
C GLN A 350 111.20 -78.31 43.48
N SER A 351 111.78 -78.48 42.27
CA SER A 351 111.33 -77.76 41.06
C SER A 351 109.91 -78.20 40.65
N GLY A 352 109.58 -79.50 40.72
CA GLY A 352 108.23 -80.00 40.44
C GLY A 352 107.17 -79.42 41.38
N VAL A 353 107.46 -79.34 42.69
CA VAL A 353 106.58 -78.65 43.65
C VAL A 353 106.56 -77.13 43.44
N GLY A 354 107.68 -76.52 43.03
CA GLY A 354 107.75 -75.11 42.66
C GLY A 354 106.93 -74.76 41.41
N ILE A 355 106.94 -75.62 40.40
CA ILE A 355 106.13 -75.51 39.18
C ILE A 355 104.66 -75.79 39.50
N ALA A 356 104.35 -76.82 40.31
CA ALA A 356 102.98 -77.07 40.74
C ALA A 356 102.39 -75.90 41.55
N LYS A 357 103.20 -75.23 42.40
CA LYS A 357 102.82 -73.98 43.04
C LYS A 357 102.66 -72.84 42.05
N LYS A 358 103.66 -72.57 41.20
CA LYS A 358 103.58 -71.49 40.19
C LYS A 358 102.39 -71.65 39.25
N ASN A 359 102.07 -72.88 38.84
CA ASN A 359 100.88 -73.20 38.06
C ASN A 359 99.58 -73.04 38.85
N LEU A 360 99.58 -73.31 40.16
CA LEU A 360 98.43 -73.04 41.05
C LEU A 360 98.25 -71.53 41.26
N ASP A 361 99.34 -70.77 41.41
CA ASP A 361 99.34 -69.32 41.58
C ASP A 361 98.91 -68.62 40.26
N GLU A 362 99.38 -69.11 39.11
CA GLU A 362 98.90 -68.70 37.77
C GLU A 362 97.43 -69.10 37.54
N LEU A 363 96.99 -70.28 37.99
CA LEU A 363 95.59 -70.69 37.92
C LEU A 363 94.71 -69.80 38.81
N ASN A 364 95.14 -69.51 40.04
CA ASN A 364 94.45 -68.61 40.96
C ASN A 364 94.36 -67.20 40.38
N HIS A 365 95.44 -66.66 39.82
CA HIS A 365 95.44 -65.34 39.18
C HIS A 365 94.60 -65.30 37.89
N ASN A 366 94.48 -66.42 37.16
CA ASN A 366 93.55 -66.56 36.04
C ASN A 366 92.08 -66.68 36.51
N ILE A 367 91.81 -67.34 37.63
CA ILE A 367 90.49 -67.37 38.27
C ILE A 367 90.11 -65.97 38.75
N GLU A 368 91.02 -65.26 39.41
CA GLU A 368 90.84 -63.89 39.89
C GLU A 368 90.50 -62.96 38.72
N ARG A 369 91.32 -62.93 37.66
CA ARG A 369 91.06 -62.14 36.45
C ARG A 369 89.73 -62.51 35.77
N THR A 370 89.41 -63.80 35.63
CA THR A 370 88.12 -64.20 35.04
C THR A 370 86.93 -63.85 35.94
N THR A 371 87.10 -63.77 37.27
CA THR A 371 86.06 -63.21 38.15
C THR A 371 85.93 -61.69 38.01
N GLU A 372 87.03 -60.95 37.83
CA GLU A 372 86.99 -59.51 37.52
C GLU A 372 86.30 -59.24 36.16
N GLU A 373 86.64 -60.00 35.12
CA GLU A 373 85.97 -60.01 33.81
C GLU A 373 84.47 -60.33 33.94
N ILE A 374 84.09 -61.33 34.75
CA ILE A 374 82.68 -61.66 35.02
C ILE A 374 81.97 -60.51 35.77
N THR A 375 82.61 -59.85 36.74
CA THR A 375 81.98 -58.72 37.46
C THR A 375 81.81 -57.49 36.59
N SER A 376 82.78 -57.19 35.72
CA SER A 376 82.69 -56.06 34.77
C SER A 376 81.67 -56.33 33.66
N LEU A 377 81.63 -57.54 33.09
CA LEU A 377 80.56 -57.96 32.18
C LEU A 377 79.18 -57.89 32.84
N LYS A 378 79.07 -58.28 34.12
CA LYS A 378 77.82 -58.20 34.90
C LYS A 378 77.42 -56.75 35.22
N ALA A 379 78.37 -55.82 35.34
CA ALA A 379 78.10 -54.38 35.43
C ALA A 379 77.59 -53.84 34.08
N VAL A 380 78.29 -54.12 32.97
CA VAL A 380 77.85 -53.73 31.62
C VAL A 380 76.46 -54.28 31.29
N ALA A 381 76.16 -55.53 31.66
CA ALA A 381 74.84 -56.12 31.48
C ALA A 381 73.74 -55.36 32.23
N LYS A 382 73.98 -54.90 33.47
CA LYS A 382 73.04 -54.03 34.20
C LYS A 382 72.80 -52.72 33.46
N THR A 383 73.86 -52.02 33.07
CA THR A 383 73.75 -50.74 32.36
C THR A 383 73.04 -50.89 31.00
N LEU A 384 73.18 -52.03 30.33
CA LEU A 384 72.42 -52.35 29.13
C LEU A 384 70.94 -52.63 29.43
N THR A 385 70.59 -53.34 30.52
CA THR A 385 69.19 -53.52 30.92
C THR A 385 68.52 -52.21 31.37
N GLU A 386 69.26 -51.33 32.03
CA GLU A 386 68.80 -49.98 32.42
C GLU A 386 68.52 -49.12 31.17
N LYS A 387 69.45 -49.11 30.20
CA LYS A 387 69.24 -48.44 28.90
C LYS A 387 68.06 -49.00 28.12
N LEU A 388 67.90 -50.33 28.08
CA LEU A 388 66.78 -51.00 27.42
C LEU A 388 65.44 -50.58 28.03
N GLU A 389 65.35 -50.44 29.36
CA GLU A 389 64.12 -50.00 30.02
C GLU A 389 63.82 -48.51 29.75
N CYS A 390 64.84 -47.67 29.74
CA CYS A 390 64.70 -46.26 29.30
C CYS A 390 64.21 -46.16 27.86
N GLU A 391 64.77 -46.95 26.92
CA GLU A 391 64.34 -46.97 25.52
C GLU A 391 62.90 -47.46 25.36
N LYS A 392 62.48 -48.51 26.10
CA LYS A 392 61.06 -48.92 26.15
C LYS A 392 60.17 -47.77 26.62
N GLN A 393 60.54 -47.08 27.69
CA GLN A 393 59.75 -45.99 28.24
C GLN A 393 59.58 -44.86 27.20
N VAL A 394 60.65 -44.46 26.53
CA VAL A 394 60.63 -43.50 25.40
C VAL A 394 59.71 -43.99 24.29
N LEU A 395 59.80 -45.25 23.86
CA LEU A 395 58.92 -45.83 22.84
C LEU A 395 57.44 -45.84 23.26
N THR A 396 57.12 -46.07 24.54
CA THR A 396 55.71 -45.97 25.01
C THR A 396 55.19 -44.54 25.02
N ASN A 397 56.04 -43.55 25.32
CA ASN A 397 55.66 -42.14 25.27
C ASN A 397 55.43 -41.69 23.83
N ILE A 398 56.32 -42.03 22.90
CA ILE A 398 56.18 -41.72 21.46
C ILE A 398 54.90 -42.36 20.87
N ARG A 399 54.53 -43.59 21.29
CA ARG A 399 53.27 -44.22 20.84
C ARG A 399 52.04 -43.44 21.30
N LYS A 400 51.94 -43.11 22.59
CA LYS A 400 50.84 -42.30 23.14
C LYS A 400 50.74 -40.93 22.47
N GLN A 401 51.88 -40.28 22.24
CA GLN A 401 51.93 -38.98 21.57
C GLN A 401 51.41 -39.07 20.13
N LYS A 402 51.82 -40.12 19.39
CA LYS A 402 51.30 -40.39 18.04
C LYS A 402 49.81 -40.75 18.00
N GLU A 403 49.29 -41.41 19.04
CA GLU A 403 47.85 -41.70 19.18
C GLU A 403 47.04 -40.41 19.36
N LEU A 404 47.52 -39.48 20.20
CA LEU A 404 46.92 -38.14 20.37
C LEU A 404 47.04 -37.27 19.11
N GLU A 405 48.17 -37.32 18.41
CA GLU A 405 48.36 -36.63 17.12
C GLU A 405 47.38 -37.15 16.06
N ALA A 406 47.13 -38.46 16.02
CA ALA A 406 46.16 -39.05 15.09
C ALA A 406 44.71 -38.61 15.39
N GLU A 407 44.33 -38.53 16.67
CA GLU A 407 43.01 -38.01 17.09
C GLU A 407 42.84 -36.52 16.72
N ALA A 408 43.88 -35.70 16.94
CA ALA A 408 43.90 -34.30 16.53
C ALA A 408 43.76 -34.13 15.00
N ILE A 409 44.43 -34.97 14.20
CA ILE A 409 44.30 -34.96 12.72
C ILE A 409 42.88 -35.32 12.29
N VAL A 410 42.25 -36.34 12.91
CA VAL A 410 40.86 -36.73 12.59
C VAL A 410 39.86 -35.61 12.93
N ASN A 411 40.05 -34.92 14.06
CA ASN A 411 39.22 -33.76 14.42
C ASN A 411 39.38 -32.61 13.41
N LEU A 412 40.61 -32.22 13.07
CA LEU A 412 40.89 -31.18 12.07
C LEU A 412 40.34 -31.55 10.68
N GLU A 413 40.42 -32.83 10.27
CA GLU A 413 39.78 -33.32 9.05
C GLU A 413 38.26 -33.15 9.07
N SER A 414 37.61 -33.35 10.23
CA SER A 414 36.16 -33.19 10.38
C SER A 414 35.74 -31.71 10.27
N GLU A 415 36.51 -30.80 10.85
CA GLU A 415 36.27 -29.37 10.77
C GLU A 415 36.51 -28.81 9.35
N LEU A 416 37.53 -29.33 8.65
CA LEU A 416 37.80 -28.99 7.25
C LEU A 416 36.65 -29.47 6.33
N LYS A 417 36.06 -30.64 6.62
CA LYS A 417 34.85 -31.13 5.94
C LYS A 417 33.63 -30.25 6.25
N ARG A 418 33.42 -29.88 7.51
CA ARG A 418 32.33 -28.99 7.95
C ARG A 418 32.42 -27.60 7.29
N THR A 419 33.56 -26.93 7.41
CA THR A 419 33.79 -25.59 6.85
C THR A 419 33.70 -25.54 5.31
N ARG A 420 34.06 -26.63 4.61
CA ARG A 420 33.77 -26.76 3.16
C ARG A 420 32.28 -26.79 2.85
N LEU A 421 31.48 -27.51 3.62
CA LEU A 421 30.02 -27.56 3.44
C LEU A 421 29.38 -26.20 3.74
N GLU A 422 29.83 -25.51 4.79
CA GLU A 422 29.39 -24.15 5.14
C GLU A 422 29.75 -23.14 4.03
N LEU A 423 30.95 -23.23 3.44
CA LEU A 423 31.39 -22.41 2.31
C LEU A 423 30.53 -22.67 1.05
N ASP A 424 30.30 -23.93 0.70
CA ASP A 424 29.46 -24.30 -0.45
C ASP A 424 28.00 -23.88 -0.25
N ASN A 425 27.49 -23.91 0.99
CA ASN A 425 26.14 -23.42 1.28
C ASN A 425 26.07 -21.89 1.16
N SER A 426 27.05 -21.17 1.71
CA SER A 426 27.18 -19.72 1.56
C SER A 426 27.22 -19.30 0.07
N ARG A 427 27.92 -20.07 -0.77
CA ARG A 427 27.98 -19.88 -2.23
C ARG A 427 26.69 -20.20 -2.98
N ARG A 428 25.78 -21.00 -2.42
CA ARG A 428 24.42 -21.17 -2.98
C ARG A 428 23.57 -19.95 -2.65
N ASN A 429 23.57 -19.53 -1.39
CA ASN A 429 22.83 -18.37 -0.91
C ASN A 429 23.28 -17.07 -1.62
N GLU A 430 24.57 -16.90 -1.87
CA GLU A 430 25.14 -15.79 -2.66
C GLU A 430 24.57 -15.76 -4.08
N LYS A 431 24.52 -16.91 -4.77
CA LYS A 431 23.96 -17.00 -6.13
C LYS A 431 22.46 -16.70 -6.17
N GLU A 432 21.71 -17.23 -5.20
CA GLU A 432 20.28 -16.96 -5.07
C GLU A 432 20.00 -15.48 -4.81
N ALA A 433 20.83 -14.82 -3.98
CA ALA A 433 20.75 -13.38 -3.75
C ALA A 433 21.09 -12.57 -5.01
N LEU A 434 22.07 -13.00 -5.81
CA LEU A 434 22.40 -12.38 -7.10
C LEU A 434 21.29 -12.57 -8.15
N GLU A 435 20.62 -13.73 -8.16
CA GLU A 435 19.48 -13.99 -9.05
C GLU A 435 18.27 -13.10 -8.68
N LYS A 436 17.96 -12.99 -7.38
CA LYS A 436 16.97 -12.03 -6.84
C LYS A 436 17.34 -10.57 -7.17
N LEU A 437 18.63 -10.23 -7.19
CA LEU A 437 19.13 -8.91 -7.58
C LEU A 437 18.95 -8.62 -9.09
N VAL A 438 19.01 -9.65 -9.95
CA VAL A 438 18.72 -9.54 -11.39
C VAL A 438 17.22 -9.40 -11.67
N GLU A 439 16.35 -9.98 -10.83
CA GLU A 439 14.91 -9.76 -10.93
C GLU A 439 14.46 -8.34 -10.54
N LEU A 440 15.11 -7.73 -9.53
CA LEU A 440 14.70 -6.44 -8.96
C LEU A 440 14.51 -5.32 -10.01
N PRO A 441 15.43 -5.09 -10.96
CA PRO A 441 15.23 -4.14 -12.06
C PRO A 441 14.01 -4.44 -12.95
N ASN A 442 13.70 -5.71 -13.19
CA ASN A 442 12.55 -6.11 -14.01
C ASN A 442 11.23 -5.86 -13.27
N ARG A 443 11.18 -6.19 -11.97
CA ARG A 443 10.05 -5.87 -11.08
C ARG A 443 9.84 -4.36 -11.00
N LEU A 444 10.91 -3.58 -10.82
CA LEU A 444 10.85 -2.11 -10.81
C LEU A 444 10.34 -1.54 -12.14
N GLN A 445 10.84 -2.02 -13.29
CA GLN A 445 10.38 -1.57 -14.61
C GLN A 445 8.91 -1.91 -14.87
N LYS A 446 8.41 -3.03 -14.34
CA LYS A 446 6.98 -3.39 -14.38
C LYS A 446 6.15 -2.38 -13.58
N VAL A 447 6.53 -2.11 -12.33
CA VAL A 447 5.85 -1.13 -11.47
C VAL A 447 5.84 0.26 -12.10
N THR A 448 6.95 0.73 -12.70
CA THR A 448 6.99 2.02 -13.41
C THR A 448 5.93 2.09 -14.51
N LYS A 449 5.85 1.08 -15.39
CA LYS A 449 4.84 1.02 -16.47
C LYS A 449 3.42 0.99 -15.92
N GLU A 450 3.19 0.29 -14.82
CA GLU A 450 1.88 0.22 -14.16
C GLU A 450 1.48 1.58 -13.55
N THR A 451 2.42 2.33 -12.95
CA THR A 451 2.17 3.70 -12.49
C THR A 451 1.94 4.71 -13.62
N GLU A 452 2.63 4.57 -14.76
CA GLU A 452 2.40 5.39 -15.95
C GLU A 452 1.00 5.13 -16.54
N ASN A 453 0.60 3.86 -16.64
CA ASN A 453 -0.75 3.48 -17.09
C ASN A 453 -1.85 3.99 -16.15
N ALA A 454 -1.67 3.86 -14.83
CA ALA A 454 -2.60 4.37 -13.84
C ALA A 454 -2.73 5.91 -13.90
N LYS A 455 -1.62 6.62 -14.13
CA LYS A 455 -1.61 8.07 -14.35
C LYS A 455 -2.38 8.46 -15.63
N LEU A 456 -2.13 7.80 -16.75
CA LEU A 456 -2.86 8.05 -18.01
C LEU A 456 -4.36 7.79 -17.87
N PHE A 457 -4.75 6.75 -17.12
CA PHE A 457 -6.15 6.48 -16.80
C PHE A 457 -6.79 7.59 -15.95
N ALA A 458 -6.10 8.06 -14.90
CA ALA A 458 -6.55 9.16 -14.05
C ALA A 458 -6.66 10.50 -14.83
N GLU A 459 -5.71 10.80 -15.72
CA GLU A 459 -5.78 11.97 -16.62
C GLU A 459 -6.96 11.87 -17.59
N GLY A 460 -7.21 10.68 -18.15
CA GLY A 460 -8.39 10.40 -18.99
C GLY A 460 -9.71 10.60 -18.25
N ALA A 461 -9.85 10.04 -17.04
CA ALA A 461 -11.02 10.24 -16.18
C ALA A 461 -11.23 11.72 -15.81
N GLY A 462 -10.14 12.45 -15.50
CA GLY A 462 -10.17 13.88 -15.23
C GLY A 462 -10.61 14.74 -16.42
N LEU A 463 -10.30 14.31 -17.66
CA LEU A 463 -10.79 14.97 -18.88
C LEU A 463 -12.28 14.69 -19.13
N VAL A 464 -12.75 13.46 -18.88
CA VAL A 464 -14.18 13.12 -18.99
C VAL A 464 -15.00 13.88 -17.95
N PHE A 465 -14.56 13.89 -16.69
CA PHE A 465 -15.19 14.66 -15.61
C PHE A 465 -15.28 16.15 -15.93
N ARG A 466 -14.22 16.74 -16.48
CA ARG A 466 -14.21 18.16 -16.86
C ARG A 466 -15.25 18.46 -17.94
N LYS A 467 -15.33 17.65 -19.00
CA LYS A 467 -16.34 17.80 -20.07
C LYS A 467 -17.77 17.62 -19.56
N ALA A 468 -17.99 16.63 -18.69
CA ALA A 468 -19.29 16.41 -18.05
C ALA A 468 -19.71 17.61 -17.20
N LYS A 469 -18.77 18.23 -16.47
CA LYS A 469 -19.02 19.47 -15.73
C LYS A 469 -19.29 20.66 -16.65
N GLU A 470 -18.49 20.86 -17.69
CA GLU A 470 -18.66 21.93 -18.68
C GLU A 470 -20.07 21.87 -19.31
N ALA A 471 -20.52 20.68 -19.71
CA ALA A 471 -21.88 20.44 -20.23
C ALA A 471 -22.98 20.65 -19.17
N ALA A 472 -22.74 20.30 -17.91
CA ALA A 472 -23.70 20.54 -16.82
C ALA A 472 -23.84 22.04 -16.47
N ASP A 473 -22.73 22.79 -16.47
CA ASP A 473 -22.74 24.24 -16.29
C ASP A 473 -23.41 24.95 -17.49
N GLU A 474 -23.22 24.45 -18.73
CA GLU A 474 -23.95 24.93 -19.93
C GLU A 474 -25.46 24.66 -19.84
N ALA A 475 -25.87 23.43 -19.51
CA ALA A 475 -27.28 23.08 -19.33
C ALA A 475 -27.96 23.89 -18.21
N LYS A 476 -27.24 24.18 -17.12
CA LYS A 476 -27.70 25.05 -16.03
C LYS A 476 -27.90 26.50 -16.49
N ASN A 477 -27.02 27.02 -17.34
CA ASN A 477 -27.17 28.36 -17.92
C ASN A 477 -28.38 28.42 -18.87
N ALA A 478 -28.57 27.39 -19.71
CA ALA A 478 -29.77 27.27 -20.56
C ALA A 478 -31.07 27.21 -19.73
N LEU A 479 -31.09 26.42 -18.65
CA LEU A 479 -32.24 26.35 -17.72
C LEU A 479 -32.54 27.71 -17.06
N SER A 480 -31.51 28.47 -16.65
CA SER A 480 -31.72 29.80 -16.06
C SER A 480 -32.28 30.81 -17.07
N SER A 481 -31.90 30.70 -18.35
CA SER A 481 -32.45 31.51 -19.45
C SER A 481 -33.93 31.20 -19.69
N LEU A 482 -34.27 29.91 -19.80
CA LEU A 482 -35.66 29.46 -19.98
C LEU A 482 -36.54 29.83 -18.78
N SER A 483 -36.02 29.71 -17.55
CA SER A 483 -36.71 30.14 -16.33
C SER A 483 -37.00 31.64 -16.33
N GLY A 484 -36.05 32.46 -16.80
CA GLY A 484 -36.24 33.90 -16.97
C GLY A 484 -37.28 34.25 -18.05
N GLN A 485 -37.31 33.50 -19.16
CA GLN A 485 -38.33 33.66 -20.20
C GLN A 485 -39.73 33.27 -19.69
N LEU A 486 -39.85 32.18 -18.94
CA LEU A 486 -41.11 31.73 -18.34
C LEU A 486 -41.66 32.75 -17.34
N ALA A 487 -40.83 33.30 -16.46
CA ALA A 487 -41.24 34.36 -15.53
C ALA A 487 -41.72 35.65 -16.25
N MET A 488 -41.21 35.92 -17.46
CA MET A 488 -41.69 37.04 -18.29
C MET A 488 -43.04 36.74 -18.93
N THR A 489 -43.27 35.53 -19.46
CA THR A 489 -44.56 35.16 -20.07
C THR A 489 -45.66 34.96 -19.03
N GLU A 490 -45.35 34.44 -17.84
CA GLU A 490 -46.30 34.41 -16.71
C GLU A 490 -46.79 35.81 -16.35
N LYS A 491 -45.89 36.79 -16.30
CA LYS A 491 -46.21 38.19 -16.00
C LYS A 491 -47.00 38.87 -17.13
N GLU A 492 -46.75 38.51 -18.38
CA GLU A 492 -47.54 38.96 -19.52
C GLU A 492 -48.97 38.37 -19.49
N ILE A 493 -49.10 37.08 -19.13
CA ILE A 493 -50.39 36.42 -18.92
C ILE A 493 -51.17 37.05 -17.74
N GLU A 494 -50.49 37.40 -16.65
CA GLU A 494 -51.13 38.11 -15.53
C GLU A 494 -51.60 39.52 -15.93
N ALA A 495 -50.79 40.26 -16.69
CA ALA A 495 -51.18 41.57 -17.23
C ALA A 495 -52.38 41.46 -18.20
N ALA A 496 -52.38 40.46 -19.07
CA ALA A 496 -53.51 40.18 -19.98
C ALA A 496 -54.79 39.84 -19.20
N ARG A 497 -54.71 39.00 -18.16
CA ARG A 497 -55.84 38.67 -17.27
C ARG A 497 -56.33 39.87 -16.45
N ALA A 498 -55.45 40.80 -16.09
CA ALA A 498 -55.84 42.06 -15.46
C ALA A 498 -56.60 42.96 -16.44
N GLN A 499 -56.13 43.06 -17.70
CA GLN A 499 -56.82 43.79 -18.76
C GLN A 499 -58.16 43.15 -19.14
N GLU A 500 -58.25 41.83 -19.17
CA GLU A 500 -59.50 41.06 -19.35
C GLU A 500 -60.52 41.42 -18.27
N LYS A 501 -60.13 41.38 -16.99
CA LYS A 501 -61.01 41.77 -15.86
C LYS A 501 -61.48 43.23 -15.96
N LEU A 502 -60.63 44.14 -16.40
CA LEU A 502 -61.00 45.54 -16.64
C LEU A 502 -61.98 45.68 -17.82
N ALA A 503 -61.79 44.93 -18.90
CA ALA A 503 -62.71 44.91 -20.04
C ALA A 503 -64.08 44.33 -19.65
N LEU A 504 -64.11 43.21 -18.91
CA LEU A 504 -65.34 42.62 -18.37
C LEU A 504 -66.05 43.58 -17.43
N GLY A 505 -65.33 44.25 -16.53
CA GLY A 505 -65.90 45.28 -15.65
C GLY A 505 -66.47 46.48 -16.42
N ALA A 506 -65.80 46.93 -17.49
CA ALA A 506 -66.30 47.98 -18.37
C ALA A 506 -67.56 47.55 -19.15
N ILE A 507 -67.61 46.31 -19.64
CA ILE A 507 -68.79 45.72 -20.29
C ILE A 507 -69.96 45.63 -19.30
N SER A 508 -69.72 45.16 -18.07
CA SER A 508 -70.75 45.12 -17.01
C SER A 508 -71.27 46.52 -16.67
N ALA A 509 -70.39 47.50 -16.47
CA ALA A 509 -70.78 48.88 -16.18
C ALA A 509 -71.54 49.53 -17.36
N LEU A 510 -71.15 49.23 -18.61
CA LEU A 510 -71.90 49.66 -19.79
C LEU A 510 -73.29 49.03 -19.83
N HIS A 511 -73.41 47.70 -19.66
CA HIS A 511 -74.67 46.98 -19.62
C HIS A 511 -75.60 47.47 -18.49
N GLU A 512 -75.06 47.74 -17.31
CA GLU A 512 -75.80 48.38 -16.20
C GLU A 512 -76.24 49.80 -16.56
N SER A 513 -75.38 50.59 -17.20
CA SER A 513 -75.72 51.95 -17.65
C SER A 513 -76.78 51.98 -18.76
N GLU A 514 -76.77 51.00 -19.68
CA GLU A 514 -77.78 50.88 -20.73
C GLU A 514 -79.09 50.28 -20.20
N SER A 515 -79.02 49.38 -19.22
CA SER A 515 -80.19 48.92 -18.45
C SER A 515 -80.84 50.08 -17.68
N ALA A 516 -80.02 50.95 -17.06
CA ALA A 516 -80.48 52.17 -16.40
C ALA A 516 -81.00 53.23 -17.37
N ARG A 517 -80.47 53.29 -18.62
CA ARG A 517 -80.99 54.11 -19.72
C ARG A 517 -82.33 53.59 -20.22
N CYS A 518 -82.48 52.27 -20.36
CA CYS A 518 -83.72 51.60 -20.72
C CYS A 518 -84.85 51.88 -19.71
N MET A 519 -84.52 51.95 -18.41
CA MET A 519 -85.44 52.38 -17.34
C MET A 519 -85.82 53.88 -17.39
N LYS A 520 -85.26 54.69 -18.29
CA LYS A 520 -85.49 56.14 -18.36
C LYS A 520 -85.79 56.74 -19.74
N THR A 521 -85.92 55.95 -20.80
CA THR A 521 -86.65 56.35 -22.03
C THR A 521 -87.29 55.13 -22.71
N VAL A 522 -88.62 55.02 -22.61
CA VAL A 522 -89.39 54.14 -23.49
C VAL A 522 -89.76 54.92 -24.76
N ASP A 523 -88.90 54.86 -25.77
CA ASP A 523 -89.24 55.18 -27.17
C ASP A 523 -88.99 53.90 -28.00
N PRO A 524 -90.04 53.25 -28.55
CA PRO A 524 -89.96 51.87 -29.05
C PRO A 524 -89.34 51.77 -30.45
N LYS A 525 -88.10 52.25 -30.61
CA LYS A 525 -87.38 52.30 -31.90
C LYS A 525 -85.88 51.95 -31.89
N ASP A 526 -85.28 51.73 -30.72
CA ASP A 526 -83.82 51.47 -30.60
C ASP A 526 -83.47 49.97 -30.44
N GLY A 527 -84.34 49.09 -30.92
CA GLY A 527 -83.97 47.72 -31.25
C GLY A 527 -83.38 47.69 -32.66
N ILE A 528 -82.16 47.19 -32.84
CA ILE A 528 -81.52 47.09 -34.16
C ILE A 528 -82.25 46.04 -34.99
N THR A 529 -83.27 46.46 -35.74
CA THR A 529 -83.96 45.62 -36.72
C THR A 529 -83.08 45.42 -37.95
N ILE A 530 -82.14 44.49 -37.84
CA ILE A 530 -81.46 43.87 -38.98
C ILE A 530 -82.55 43.32 -39.90
N THR A 531 -82.54 43.68 -41.19
CA THR A 531 -83.50 43.12 -42.15
C THR A 531 -83.24 41.64 -42.40
N LEU A 532 -84.24 40.91 -42.91
CA LEU A 532 -84.12 39.46 -43.09
C LEU A 532 -82.98 39.10 -44.07
N GLU A 533 -82.83 39.85 -45.16
CA GLU A 533 -81.68 39.80 -46.06
C GLU A 533 -80.34 40.05 -45.35
N GLU A 534 -80.20 41.12 -44.56
CA GLU A 534 -78.97 41.43 -43.83
C GLU A 534 -78.61 40.35 -42.81
N TYR A 535 -79.60 39.75 -42.15
CA TYR A 535 -79.40 38.61 -41.26
C TYR A 535 -78.88 37.39 -42.04
N TYR A 536 -79.44 37.08 -43.21
CA TYR A 536 -78.95 35.99 -44.04
C TYR A 536 -77.55 36.27 -44.62
N GLU A 537 -77.23 37.52 -45.00
CA GLU A 537 -75.87 37.89 -45.43
C GLU A 537 -74.85 37.77 -44.30
N LEU A 538 -75.18 38.23 -43.08
CA LEU A 538 -74.31 38.12 -41.92
C LEU A 538 -74.13 36.67 -41.47
N SER A 539 -75.21 35.89 -41.39
CA SER A 539 -75.17 34.47 -41.06
C SER A 539 -74.38 33.67 -42.10
N LYS A 540 -74.53 33.98 -43.39
CA LYS A 540 -73.75 33.37 -44.46
C LYS A 540 -72.27 33.72 -44.33
N ARG A 541 -71.92 35.00 -44.13
CA ARG A 541 -70.52 35.45 -44.00
C ARG A 541 -69.84 34.89 -42.74
N ALA A 542 -70.59 34.70 -41.65
CA ALA A 542 -70.11 34.01 -40.46
C ALA A 542 -69.81 32.53 -40.75
N HIS A 543 -70.69 31.83 -41.45
CA HIS A 543 -70.50 30.43 -41.81
C HIS A 543 -69.36 30.24 -42.85
N GLU A 544 -69.24 31.12 -43.85
CA GLU A 544 -68.10 31.13 -44.79
C GLU A 544 -66.75 31.35 -44.06
N ALA A 545 -66.74 32.15 -42.98
CA ALA A 545 -65.56 32.35 -42.14
C ALA A 545 -65.27 31.14 -41.22
N GLU A 546 -66.31 30.47 -40.73
CA GLU A 546 -66.24 29.22 -39.94
C GLU A 546 -65.73 28.05 -40.80
N GLU A 547 -66.24 27.89 -42.03
CA GLU A 547 -65.73 26.92 -43.01
C GLU A 547 -64.27 27.21 -43.36
N ALA A 548 -63.91 28.47 -43.62
CA ALA A 548 -62.53 28.87 -43.91
C ALA A 548 -61.58 28.65 -42.71
N GLY A 549 -62.07 28.85 -41.47
CA GLY A 549 -61.35 28.52 -40.25
C GLY A 549 -61.15 27.01 -40.10
N SER A 550 -62.24 26.25 -40.22
CA SER A 550 -62.25 24.78 -40.13
C SER A 550 -61.34 24.14 -41.18
N LYS A 551 -61.31 24.68 -42.40
CA LYS A 551 -60.42 24.23 -43.47
C LYS A 551 -58.93 24.44 -43.13
N ARG A 552 -58.57 25.60 -42.56
CA ARG A 552 -57.19 25.85 -42.09
C ARG A 552 -56.79 24.95 -40.92
N VAL A 553 -57.73 24.67 -40.00
CA VAL A 553 -57.50 23.70 -38.92
C VAL A 553 -57.27 22.31 -39.50
N ALA A 554 -58.08 21.88 -40.47
CA ALA A 554 -57.90 20.61 -41.16
C ALA A 554 -56.52 20.53 -41.87
N GLU A 555 -56.15 21.55 -42.64
CA GLU A 555 -54.84 21.66 -43.31
C GLU A 555 -53.68 21.59 -42.30
N ALA A 556 -53.74 22.35 -41.20
CA ALA A 556 -52.73 22.29 -40.14
C ALA A 556 -52.70 20.93 -39.41
N THR A 557 -53.84 20.24 -39.25
CA THR A 557 -53.83 18.88 -38.70
C THR A 557 -53.21 17.87 -39.64
N THR A 558 -53.41 17.99 -40.97
CA THR A 558 -52.73 17.12 -41.93
C THR A 558 -51.22 17.36 -41.96
N GLU A 559 -50.75 18.61 -41.93
CA GLU A 559 -49.31 18.93 -41.83
C GLU A 559 -48.71 18.40 -40.51
N MET A 560 -49.43 18.52 -39.39
CA MET A 560 -49.01 17.97 -38.10
C MET A 560 -48.90 16.44 -38.12
N ASP A 561 -49.85 15.74 -38.75
CA ASP A 561 -49.85 14.27 -38.77
C ASP A 561 -48.83 13.70 -39.78
N GLU A 562 -48.60 14.36 -40.92
CA GLU A 562 -47.46 14.08 -41.80
C GLU A 562 -46.11 14.28 -41.07
N ALA A 563 -45.99 15.34 -40.27
CA ALA A 563 -44.79 15.59 -39.47
C ALA A 563 -44.55 14.47 -38.43
N LYS A 564 -45.58 14.04 -37.69
CA LYS A 564 -45.50 12.90 -36.76
C LYS A 564 -45.16 11.58 -37.46
N GLU A 565 -45.69 11.33 -38.66
CA GLU A 565 -45.30 10.13 -39.41
C GLU A 565 -43.82 10.20 -39.79
N SER A 566 -43.33 11.37 -40.24
CA SER A 566 -41.90 11.57 -40.53
C SER A 566 -41.00 11.37 -39.31
N GLU A 567 -41.44 11.83 -38.13
CA GLU A 567 -40.74 11.64 -36.85
C GLU A 567 -40.66 10.16 -36.49
N THR A 568 -41.79 9.45 -36.46
CA THR A 568 -41.82 8.01 -36.15
C THR A 568 -41.05 7.16 -37.17
N GLN A 569 -41.09 7.51 -38.46
CA GLN A 569 -40.24 6.88 -39.48
C GLN A 569 -38.75 7.15 -39.23
N SER A 570 -38.37 8.30 -38.67
CA SER A 570 -36.97 8.62 -38.32
C SER A 570 -36.50 7.85 -37.08
N LEU A 571 -37.36 7.74 -36.06
CA LEU A 571 -37.11 6.96 -34.84
C LEU A 571 -36.95 5.47 -35.15
N ASN A 572 -37.81 4.91 -36.02
CA ASN A 572 -37.71 3.53 -36.46
C ASN A 572 -36.34 3.25 -37.13
N LYS A 573 -35.89 4.12 -38.04
CA LYS A 573 -34.56 4.01 -38.68
C LYS A 573 -33.42 4.12 -37.66
N LEU A 574 -33.56 4.96 -36.63
CA LEU A 574 -32.58 5.05 -35.54
C LEU A 574 -32.52 3.76 -34.71
N THR A 575 -33.67 3.13 -34.42
CA THR A 575 -33.71 1.84 -33.70
C THR A 575 -33.13 0.69 -34.54
N GLU A 576 -33.39 0.67 -35.85
CA GLU A 576 -32.82 -0.30 -36.79
C GLU A 576 -31.29 -0.19 -36.82
N LEU A 577 -30.74 1.01 -37.04
CA LEU A 577 -29.30 1.27 -37.02
C LEU A 577 -28.65 0.94 -35.67
N ASN A 578 -29.31 1.22 -34.55
CA ASN A 578 -28.82 0.82 -33.23
C ASN A 578 -28.78 -0.71 -33.08
N SER A 579 -29.76 -1.44 -33.62
CA SER A 579 -29.75 -2.91 -33.63
C SER A 579 -28.64 -3.49 -34.52
N GLU A 580 -28.36 -2.87 -35.68
CA GLU A 580 -27.22 -3.24 -36.52
C GLU A 580 -25.89 -3.00 -35.81
N ILE A 581 -25.75 -1.89 -35.07
CA ILE A 581 -24.54 -1.58 -34.29
C ILE A 581 -24.33 -2.60 -33.16
N VAL A 582 -25.41 -3.10 -32.52
CA VAL A 582 -25.32 -4.19 -31.53
C VAL A 582 -24.87 -5.49 -32.21
N ALA A 583 -25.53 -5.90 -33.31
CA ALA A 583 -25.16 -7.11 -34.05
C ALA A 583 -23.71 -7.07 -34.59
N GLN A 584 -23.22 -5.89 -35.02
CA GLN A 584 -21.83 -5.70 -35.44
C GLN A 584 -20.84 -5.83 -34.27
N LYS A 585 -21.18 -5.33 -33.08
CA LYS A 585 -20.37 -5.51 -31.86
C LYS A 585 -20.32 -6.97 -31.41
N GLU A 586 -21.44 -7.67 -31.46
CA GLU A 586 -21.51 -9.11 -31.16
C GLU A 586 -20.68 -9.93 -32.15
N ALA A 587 -20.81 -9.67 -33.46
CA ALA A 587 -20.00 -10.31 -34.49
C ALA A 587 -18.50 -10.03 -34.32
N LEU A 588 -18.12 -8.82 -33.91
CA LEU A 588 -16.74 -8.45 -33.59
C LEU A 588 -16.23 -9.21 -32.36
N ASN A 589 -17.00 -9.31 -31.28
CA ASN A 589 -16.63 -10.06 -30.07
C ASN A 589 -16.45 -11.56 -30.37
N VAL A 590 -17.35 -12.17 -31.15
CA VAL A 590 -17.22 -13.57 -31.59
C VAL A 590 -16.00 -13.77 -32.50
N ALA A 591 -15.65 -12.78 -33.33
CA ALA A 591 -14.43 -12.82 -34.15
C ALA A 591 -13.15 -12.68 -33.30
N LEU A 592 -13.18 -11.84 -32.26
CA LEU A 592 -12.08 -11.68 -31.30
C LEU A 592 -11.85 -12.96 -30.50
N GLN A 593 -12.89 -13.55 -29.91
CA GLN A 593 -12.80 -14.83 -29.18
C GLN A 593 -12.27 -15.96 -30.08
N LYS A 594 -12.70 -16.03 -31.35
CA LYS A 594 -12.15 -17.02 -32.31
C LYS A 594 -10.69 -16.76 -32.66
N ALA A 595 -10.27 -15.50 -32.74
CA ALA A 595 -8.86 -15.13 -32.94
C ALA A 595 -8.01 -15.35 -31.67
N GLU A 596 -8.63 -15.37 -30.49
CA GLU A 596 -8.00 -15.69 -29.21
C GLU A 596 -7.79 -17.20 -29.07
N MET A 597 -8.85 -18.01 -29.20
CA MET A 597 -8.75 -19.48 -29.27
C MET A 597 -7.74 -19.95 -30.33
N ALA A 598 -7.70 -19.30 -31.51
CA ALA A 598 -6.72 -19.63 -32.55
C ALA A 598 -5.26 -19.28 -32.17
N LYS A 599 -5.02 -18.29 -31.28
CA LYS A 599 -3.70 -18.05 -30.68
C LYS A 599 -3.39 -19.07 -29.60
N GLU A 600 -4.37 -19.45 -28.79
CA GLU A 600 -4.23 -20.44 -27.72
C GLU A 600 -3.86 -21.80 -28.32
N SER A 601 -4.66 -22.32 -29.26
CA SER A 601 -4.34 -23.56 -29.99
C SER A 601 -3.03 -23.49 -30.75
N LYS A 602 -2.66 -22.33 -31.32
CA LYS A 602 -1.31 -22.16 -31.88
C LYS A 602 -0.22 -22.23 -30.80
N SER A 603 -0.43 -21.61 -29.64
CA SER A 603 0.52 -21.66 -28.52
C SER A 603 0.64 -23.05 -27.91
N GLU A 604 -0.41 -23.86 -28.03
CA GLU A 604 -0.49 -25.26 -27.61
C GLU A 604 0.27 -26.15 -28.60
N MET A 605 0.00 -26.02 -29.90
CA MET A 605 0.83 -26.61 -30.97
C MET A 605 2.30 -26.16 -30.90
N ASP A 606 2.60 -24.91 -30.52
CA ASP A 606 3.97 -24.39 -30.35
C ASP A 606 4.64 -24.86 -29.02
N LYS A 607 3.90 -25.53 -28.12
CA LYS A 607 4.43 -26.28 -26.95
C LYS A 607 4.64 -27.74 -27.31
N GLU A 608 3.64 -28.37 -27.93
CA GLU A 608 3.70 -29.76 -28.41
C GLU A 608 4.83 -29.94 -29.44
N SER A 609 4.96 -28.98 -30.37
CA SER A 609 6.11 -28.85 -31.29
C SER A 609 7.46 -28.56 -30.60
N LYS A 610 7.54 -28.53 -29.27
CA LYS A 610 8.81 -28.48 -28.49
C LYS A 610 9.05 -29.77 -27.73
N SER A 611 8.03 -30.35 -27.06
CA SER A 611 8.14 -31.71 -26.52
C SER A 611 8.49 -32.72 -27.61
N ASP A 612 7.89 -32.60 -28.79
CA ASP A 612 8.18 -33.46 -29.94
C ASP A 612 9.61 -33.27 -30.46
N LYS A 613 10.19 -32.07 -30.30
CA LYS A 613 11.60 -31.81 -30.66
C LYS A 613 12.58 -32.27 -29.59
N GLU A 614 12.13 -32.43 -28.34
CA GLU A 614 12.91 -33.04 -27.27
C GLU A 614 12.87 -34.58 -27.40
N GLU A 615 11.75 -35.18 -27.81
CA GLU A 615 11.69 -36.61 -28.16
C GLU A 615 12.37 -36.96 -29.51
N GLU A 616 12.23 -36.13 -30.55
CA GLU A 616 12.76 -36.44 -31.89
C GLU A 616 14.31 -36.46 -31.91
N VAL A 617 14.95 -35.67 -31.05
CA VAL A 617 16.41 -35.71 -30.84
C VAL A 617 16.90 -37.04 -30.24
N GLU A 618 16.03 -37.80 -29.55
CA GLU A 618 16.36 -39.14 -29.04
C GLU A 618 15.93 -40.28 -29.99
N LYS A 619 15.20 -39.98 -31.08
CA LYS A 619 14.63 -40.99 -32.01
C LYS A 619 15.10 -40.89 -33.47
N GLN A 620 15.79 -39.83 -33.90
CA GLN A 620 16.40 -39.76 -35.24
C GLN A 620 17.70 -40.58 -35.39
N ASN A 621 17.59 -41.90 -35.25
CA ASN A 621 18.61 -42.86 -35.69
C ASN A 621 17.95 -44.11 -36.30
N GLY A 622 17.05 -43.89 -37.28
CA GLY A 622 16.16 -44.92 -37.83
C GLY A 622 15.63 -44.61 -39.24
N GLU A 623 16.39 -45.05 -40.25
CA GLU A 623 16.00 -45.47 -41.62
C GLU A 623 14.83 -44.80 -42.38
N THR A 624 15.23 -44.05 -43.42
CA THR A 624 14.81 -44.21 -44.84
C THR A 624 13.37 -44.57 -45.26
N GLN A 625 12.80 -43.67 -46.08
CA GLN A 625 12.25 -43.95 -47.42
C GLN A 625 10.90 -44.72 -47.53
N LYS A 626 9.85 -44.06 -48.08
CA LYS A 626 9.38 -44.30 -49.48
C LYS A 626 8.05 -43.61 -49.88
N ASP A 627 8.06 -43.05 -51.10
CA ASP A 627 7.09 -43.24 -52.21
C ASP A 627 5.59 -42.84 -52.09
N LEU A 628 4.87 -42.41 -53.14
CA LEU A 628 5.18 -42.02 -54.54
C LEU A 628 3.93 -41.38 -55.22
N LYS A 629 4.15 -40.62 -56.33
CA LYS A 629 3.24 -40.46 -57.53
C LYS A 629 1.92 -39.67 -57.34
N HIS A 630 1.22 -39.14 -58.36
CA HIS A 630 1.32 -38.94 -59.85
C HIS A 630 0.35 -37.75 -60.16
N ASP A 631 0.38 -36.91 -61.20
CA ASP A 631 1.33 -36.59 -62.29
C ASP A 631 1.00 -35.17 -62.86
N LEU A 632 1.86 -34.49 -63.64
CA LEU A 632 1.81 -34.31 -65.11
C LEU A 632 0.39 -34.25 -65.76
N THR A 633 0.01 -33.29 -66.62
CA THR A 633 0.64 -32.59 -67.77
C THR A 633 -0.02 -31.20 -68.03
N THR A 634 0.38 -30.23 -68.90
CA THR A 634 1.55 -29.91 -69.77
C THR A 634 1.46 -28.42 -70.22
N ALA A 635 2.60 -27.81 -70.63
CA ALA A 635 2.80 -26.64 -71.52
C ALA A 635 1.87 -25.40 -71.39
N ASP A 636 2.30 -24.17 -71.10
CA ASP A 636 3.44 -23.34 -71.58
C ASP A 636 3.29 -22.77 -73.01
N GLU A 637 2.95 -21.48 -73.10
CA GLU A 637 3.90 -20.46 -73.61
C GLU A 637 3.46 -19.05 -73.15
N GLY A 638 4.42 -18.17 -72.83
CA GLY A 638 4.15 -16.95 -72.07
C GLY A 638 3.99 -15.65 -72.87
N LYS A 639 3.51 -14.60 -72.18
CA LYS A 639 4.20 -13.30 -72.14
C LYS A 639 3.73 -12.38 -71.01
N SER A 640 4.66 -11.52 -70.61
CA SER A 640 4.57 -10.54 -69.52
C SER A 640 3.48 -9.47 -69.66
N VAL A 641 2.98 -8.95 -68.53
CA VAL A 641 2.93 -7.49 -68.27
C VAL A 641 2.85 -7.22 -66.74
N LYS A 642 3.14 -5.97 -66.34
CA LYS A 642 3.49 -5.56 -64.97
C LYS A 642 2.27 -5.16 -64.10
N LYS A 643 2.40 -5.38 -62.78
CA LYS A 643 1.76 -4.65 -61.66
C LYS A 643 0.24 -4.47 -61.66
N LYS A 644 -0.41 -5.02 -60.64
CA LYS A 644 -1.17 -4.23 -59.64
C LYS A 644 -1.23 -4.99 -58.30
N ARG A 645 -1.20 -4.25 -57.19
CA ARG A 645 -1.60 -4.78 -55.88
C ARG A 645 -3.12 -4.84 -55.84
N SER A 646 -3.69 -5.94 -55.36
CA SER A 646 -5.10 -6.03 -54.97
C SER A 646 -5.18 -6.48 -53.51
N LEU A 647 -6.02 -5.83 -52.71
CA LEU A 647 -6.42 -6.38 -51.42
C LEU A 647 -7.38 -7.54 -51.70
N PHE A 648 -7.16 -8.67 -51.04
CA PHE A 648 -8.08 -9.80 -51.06
C PHE A 648 -9.05 -9.67 -49.88
N MET A 649 -10.27 -9.22 -50.15
CA MET A 649 -11.39 -9.23 -49.20
C MET A 649 -12.47 -10.18 -49.72
N PRO A 650 -12.84 -11.25 -48.99
CA PRO A 650 -13.91 -12.16 -49.41
C PRO A 650 -15.28 -11.48 -49.34
N LYS A 651 -16.03 -11.49 -50.44
CA LYS A 651 -17.46 -11.19 -50.40
C LYS A 651 -18.23 -12.45 -50.02
N PHE A 652 -18.73 -12.52 -48.80
CA PHE A 652 -19.79 -13.47 -48.45
C PHE A 652 -21.15 -12.88 -48.83
N SER A 653 -21.74 -13.38 -49.92
CA SER A 653 -23.14 -13.13 -50.24
C SER A 653 -24.03 -14.04 -49.40
N PHE A 654 -24.77 -13.49 -48.43
CA PHE A 654 -25.84 -14.21 -47.76
C PHE A 654 -27.17 -14.05 -48.50
N MET A 655 -27.86 -15.17 -48.77
CA MET A 655 -29.17 -15.16 -49.41
C MET A 655 -30.25 -14.79 -48.40
N PHE A 656 -31.14 -13.87 -48.78
CA PHE A 656 -32.32 -13.51 -48.00
C PHE A 656 -33.37 -14.65 -48.06
N MET A 657 -33.44 -15.50 -47.02
CA MET A 657 -34.53 -16.48 -46.88
C MET A 657 -35.76 -15.82 -46.26
N GLY A 658 -36.68 -15.35 -47.09
CA GLY A 658 -37.98 -14.85 -46.62
C GLY A 658 -38.84 -15.96 -46.00
N LYS A 659 -39.32 -15.77 -44.76
CA LYS A 659 -40.31 -16.64 -44.12
C LYS A 659 -41.42 -15.86 -43.40
N LYS A 660 -42.63 -16.03 -43.94
CA LYS A 660 -43.96 -16.05 -43.27
C LYS A 660 -44.32 -14.92 -42.28
N LYS A 661 -45.33 -14.14 -42.66
CA LYS A 661 -46.22 -13.44 -41.72
C LYS A 661 -46.94 -14.45 -40.81
N PRO A 662 -47.15 -14.17 -39.51
CA PRO A 662 -48.28 -14.70 -38.76
C PRO A 662 -49.57 -13.91 -39.09
N ASN A 663 -50.73 -14.56 -39.03
CA ASN A 663 -52.02 -13.85 -39.03
C ASN A 663 -52.35 -13.42 -37.61
N LEU A 664 -52.73 -12.15 -37.42
CA LEU A 664 -53.37 -11.69 -36.19
C LEU A 664 -54.89 -11.75 -36.39
N HIS A 665 -55.59 -12.51 -35.54
CA HIS A 665 -57.04 -12.42 -35.44
C HIS A 665 -57.43 -11.06 -34.84
N LYS A 666 -58.46 -10.43 -35.40
CA LYS A 666 -59.27 -9.46 -34.64
C LYS A 666 -60.06 -10.22 -33.58
N ASN A 667 -60.11 -9.68 -32.36
CA ASN A 667 -61.24 -9.86 -31.45
C ASN A 667 -61.17 -8.79 -30.35
N SER A 668 -62.32 -8.15 -30.12
CA SER A 668 -62.50 -6.88 -29.40
C SER A 668 -61.80 -5.66 -30.02
#